data_AF-A0A937YUZ7-F1
#
_entry.id   AF-A0A937YUZ7-F1
#
_cell.length_a   1.000
_cell.length_b   1.000
_cell.length_c   1.000
_cell.angle_alpha   90.00
_cell.angle_beta   90.00
_cell.angle_gamma   90.00
#
_symmetry.space_group_name_H-M   'P 1'
#
loop_
_entity.id
_entity.type
_entity.pdbx_description
1 polymer ?
#
loop_
_entity_poly.entity_id
_entity_poly.type
_entity_poly.pdbx_seq_one_letter_code
_entity_poly.pdbx_strand_id
1 'polypeptide(L)'
;MGVPARAVRGVVWPRGLRGVRAAVQRGDRTALRQGVLPRVRGLDAEGGDHLRAAELARVPRVPVVAGGAHRRGLARACGHGGPLAPHERALPVGRGGDARGAARSCPWRRRARVQPQALRHSDDQQGRRAGAHHVVAGREGGRCVMPDGLPVVSGLLVAVLPLLGAWAETQATLPFMSATYSADEDAEWVRPGAAEAPGNAWYLGPPGGDRDAWLAALQAYRDDVRRHIHEQREAEIAFQGVRAWVRMRDEFAKALDLQPGAPFRIEVEARWIDGNNELVLALDLLSRETNAWQGWSSVFSTLDFPSDGQWHRLTWEGVLPQFDATRQWAKLIVGMDATHDATPGRVGLRDFALTIPERAGQEVTPLLHALPESPALDRSIYDRADLRWASRAYTCHFTFMYDLSFFDPATGRFTVDRFLEEGKREFGGYDALVLWHAYPRIGVDERNQFDFYRDMPGGLLGLARLTEQLHAQGVKVFLDYNPWDRGTRREGVPDEAAIARMVADIGADGVFLDTMSAGGAELRTAVDAARAGVVFEPEGSPPLEQLEVCSASWAQGLPELPEPGLLRLKWAEPRHMQHQINRWSGSHARELEAAFFNGSGVLAWENVFGTWNPWRAEDRATLRRMAPILRTFADLFASEAWDPFVPTLVAGVYANRWPGDGVTVWTLLNRAGRDLREAVIDTPAPEGARWFDLWRGVELSPRREGSRAVVSVELGPLGCVAMVTDARTLTGIRALARRQAAEARRRLPDLDAHPRADGVLEPLPVEPTPPARADAPPPGMVLVPAGSVTMDLAHPRRECGCYPDPGTPPERWREFLWGAPFDGTLEHHIGPVELPAFLIDAHEVTNAEFARFLKASGYRAQCRTNFLKHWPGGVMPRALADHPVAYVDLGDARAYARWAGKRLPTEPEWHRAAQGDDGRAWPWGKEFDAARCNGSGAGTTPVGSFSAGRSPFGCDDMAGNVWEWTESERSDGHTRFCMIRGGSWFSAEGSVWYVPGGAQPNTSHAKFILMYPGLDRCSTIGFRCVKDMG
;
A
#
# COMPACT_ATOMS: atom_id res chain seq x y z
N MET A 1 -36.07 15.30 4.80
CA MET A 1 -37.27 16.15 5.00
C MET A 1 -36.83 17.48 5.62
N GLY A 2 -37.41 18.64 5.26
CA GLY A 2 -37.03 19.90 5.92
C GLY A 2 -37.26 21.21 5.16
N VAL A 3 -38.30 21.34 4.31
CA VAL A 3 -38.60 22.61 3.59
C VAL A 3 -39.90 23.22 4.12
N PRO A 4 -39.92 24.51 4.55
CA PRO A 4 -41.14 25.15 5.03
C PRO A 4 -42.12 25.48 3.90
N ALA A 5 -43.41 25.29 4.14
CA ALA A 5 -44.47 25.31 3.12
C ALA A 5 -44.63 26.64 2.34
N ARG A 6 -44.03 27.75 2.79
CA ARG A 6 -44.02 29.03 2.05
C ARG A 6 -43.13 29.01 0.80
N ALA A 7 -42.15 28.10 0.70
CA ALA A 7 -41.20 28.05 -0.42
C ALA A 7 -41.76 27.49 -1.75
N VAL A 8 -43.02 27.02 -1.79
CA VAL A 8 -43.58 26.27 -2.94
C VAL A 8 -44.48 27.14 -3.85
N ARG A 9 -44.53 28.46 -3.63
CA ARG A 9 -45.22 29.40 -4.54
C ARG A 9 -44.28 29.89 -5.65
N GLY A 10 -44.22 29.16 -6.76
CA GLY A 10 -43.50 29.56 -7.97
C GLY A 10 -43.18 28.42 -8.94
N VAL A 11 -43.09 27.18 -8.46
CA VAL A 11 -42.71 26.01 -9.27
C VAL A 11 -43.85 25.59 -10.21
N VAL A 12 -43.54 25.46 -11.51
CA VAL A 12 -44.45 24.90 -12.53
C VAL A 12 -44.27 23.38 -12.57
N TRP A 13 -45.36 22.62 -12.41
CA TRP A 13 -45.32 21.16 -12.34
C TRP A 13 -45.82 20.50 -13.64
N PRO A 14 -45.16 19.41 -14.12
CA PRO A 14 -45.63 18.63 -15.27
C PRO A 14 -47.07 18.12 -15.11
N ARG A 15 -47.80 17.99 -16.23
CA ARG A 15 -49.25 17.73 -16.23
C ARG A 15 -49.68 16.44 -15.52
N GLY A 16 -48.81 15.43 -15.41
CA GLY A 16 -49.09 14.15 -14.72
C GLY A 16 -49.02 14.20 -13.19
N LEU A 17 -48.32 15.17 -12.57
CA LEU A 17 -48.05 15.17 -11.12
C LEU A 17 -49.11 15.91 -10.27
N ARG A 18 -50.31 16.13 -10.81
CA ARG A 18 -51.37 16.90 -10.13
C ARG A 18 -51.85 16.27 -8.82
N GLY A 19 -51.87 14.94 -8.72
CA GLY A 19 -52.24 14.23 -7.48
C GLY A 19 -51.28 14.51 -6.32
N VAL A 20 -49.97 14.43 -6.59
CA VAL A 20 -48.91 14.69 -5.58
C VAL A 20 -49.00 16.12 -5.04
N ARG A 21 -49.23 17.11 -5.92
CA ARG A 21 -49.48 18.51 -5.53
C ARG A 21 -50.64 18.63 -4.52
N ALA A 22 -51.73 17.91 -4.72
CA ALA A 22 -52.90 17.95 -3.84
C ALA A 22 -52.69 17.23 -2.49
N ALA A 23 -51.71 16.34 -2.36
CA ALA A 23 -51.30 15.76 -1.08
C ALA A 23 -50.38 16.74 -0.32
N VAL A 24 -49.30 17.20 -0.98
CA VAL A 24 -48.31 18.12 -0.39
C VAL A 24 -48.96 19.42 0.10
N GLN A 25 -49.94 19.97 -0.64
CA GLN A 25 -50.64 21.20 -0.25
C GLN A 25 -51.63 21.03 0.93
N ARG A 26 -51.95 19.79 1.34
CA ARG A 26 -52.81 19.51 2.51
C ARG A 26 -52.06 19.05 3.76
N GLY A 27 -50.75 18.87 3.68
CA GLY A 27 -49.89 18.58 4.84
C GLY A 27 -50.04 17.18 5.45
N ASP A 28 -50.80 16.28 4.82
CA ASP A 28 -50.99 14.90 5.27
C ASP A 28 -49.68 14.11 5.17
N ARG A 29 -49.13 13.74 6.33
CA ARG A 29 -47.86 13.02 6.46
C ARG A 29 -48.01 11.51 6.30
N THR A 30 -49.24 10.99 6.27
CA THR A 30 -49.54 9.55 6.32
C THR A 30 -49.23 8.88 4.98
N ALA A 31 -49.72 9.48 3.89
CA ALA A 31 -49.59 8.93 2.54
C ALA A 31 -48.13 8.82 2.03
N LEU A 32 -47.22 9.65 2.53
CA LEU A 32 -45.80 9.66 2.11
C LEU A 32 -44.93 8.60 2.80
N ARG A 33 -45.46 7.81 3.74
CA ARG A 33 -44.69 6.81 4.51
C ARG A 33 -44.91 5.35 4.10
N GLN A 34 -45.90 5.05 3.24
CA GLN A 34 -46.31 3.65 2.95
C GLN A 34 -46.11 3.19 1.50
N GLY A 35 -45.53 4.01 0.62
CA GLY A 35 -45.05 3.57 -0.71
C GLY A 35 -46.12 3.14 -1.73
N VAL A 36 -47.42 3.27 -1.43
CA VAL A 36 -48.49 2.82 -2.31
C VAL A 36 -48.74 3.80 -3.47
N LEU A 37 -48.27 3.43 -4.67
CA LEU A 37 -48.75 4.03 -5.92
C LEU A 37 -50.05 3.34 -6.37
N PRO A 38 -51.12 4.07 -6.70
CA PRO A 38 -52.33 3.47 -7.27
C PRO A 38 -52.06 2.99 -8.71
N ARG A 39 -52.46 1.75 -9.01
CA ARG A 39 -52.33 1.16 -10.35
C ARG A 39 -53.05 2.00 -11.41
N VAL A 40 -52.31 2.47 -12.42
CA VAL A 40 -52.90 2.91 -13.68
C VAL A 40 -53.17 1.67 -14.53
N ARG A 41 -54.41 1.49 -15.00
CA ARG A 41 -54.78 0.42 -15.95
C ARG A 41 -54.70 0.94 -17.38
N GLY A 42 -54.33 0.05 -18.30
CA GLY A 42 -54.62 0.16 -19.73
C GLY A 42 -53.39 0.32 -20.62
N LEU A 43 -52.88 -0.81 -21.13
CA LEU A 43 -52.62 -1.07 -22.56
C LEU A 43 -51.99 -2.46 -22.70
N ASP A 44 -52.74 -3.39 -23.30
CA ASP A 44 -52.27 -4.72 -23.70
C ASP A 44 -52.11 -4.75 -25.23
N ALA A 45 -50.97 -5.23 -25.76
CA ALA A 45 -50.83 -5.89 -27.07
C ALA A 45 -49.36 -6.26 -27.41
N GLU A 46 -49.11 -7.57 -27.48
CA GLU A 46 -48.36 -8.31 -28.53
C GLU A 46 -47.08 -7.74 -29.21
N GLY A 47 -45.98 -8.50 -29.09
CA GLY A 47 -45.29 -9.05 -30.28
C GLY A 47 -43.93 -8.48 -30.73
N GLY A 48 -43.00 -9.38 -31.11
CA GLY A 48 -41.96 -9.12 -32.11
C GLY A 48 -40.50 -9.06 -31.64
N ASP A 49 -39.63 -9.80 -32.32
CA ASP A 49 -38.18 -9.89 -32.05
C ASP A 49 -37.34 -8.68 -32.51
N HIS A 50 -36.18 -8.55 -31.86
CA HIS A 50 -34.91 -7.98 -32.33
C HIS A 50 -34.88 -6.94 -33.48
N LEU A 51 -34.45 -5.71 -33.16
CA LEU A 51 -33.27 -5.07 -33.81
C LEU A 51 -32.75 -3.86 -33.00
N ARG A 52 -31.51 -3.43 -33.28
CA ARG A 52 -30.81 -2.32 -32.58
C ARG A 52 -31.00 -0.98 -33.31
N ALA A 53 -31.12 0.14 -32.58
CA ALA A 53 -30.12 1.24 -32.58
C ALA A 53 -30.58 2.55 -31.88
N ALA A 54 -29.70 3.07 -31.01
CA ALA A 54 -29.25 4.47 -30.87
C ALA A 54 -30.22 5.69 -30.68
N GLU A 55 -29.61 6.76 -30.16
CA GLU A 55 -30.04 8.18 -30.10
C GLU A 55 -31.40 8.55 -29.45
N LEU A 56 -31.36 9.05 -28.20
CA LEU A 56 -32.30 10.09 -27.73
C LEU A 56 -31.80 10.89 -26.50
N ALA A 57 -30.72 11.68 -26.66
CA ALA A 57 -30.18 12.52 -25.58
C ALA A 57 -29.58 13.87 -26.04
N ARG A 58 -30.27 14.61 -26.92
CA ARG A 58 -29.95 16.01 -27.25
C ARG A 58 -31.22 16.88 -27.31
N VAL A 59 -31.41 17.72 -26.29
CA VAL A 59 -32.48 18.72 -26.20
C VAL A 59 -31.83 20.04 -25.71
N PRO A 60 -32.17 21.22 -26.25
CA PRO A 60 -31.09 22.07 -26.78
C PRO A 60 -30.88 23.42 -26.08
N ARG A 61 -29.89 24.17 -26.59
CA ARG A 61 -29.63 25.59 -26.27
C ARG A 61 -30.87 26.46 -26.54
N VAL A 62 -31.16 27.38 -25.62
CA VAL A 62 -32.07 28.52 -25.84
C VAL A 62 -31.29 29.67 -26.52
N PRO A 63 -31.83 30.36 -27.55
CA PRO A 63 -31.07 31.29 -28.36
C PRO A 63 -30.93 32.71 -27.78
N VAL A 64 -29.86 33.40 -28.18
CA VAL A 64 -29.68 34.84 -27.99
C VAL A 64 -30.43 35.60 -29.09
N VAL A 65 -31.19 36.63 -28.73
CA VAL A 65 -31.76 37.60 -29.68
C VAL A 65 -30.73 38.72 -29.92
N ALA A 66 -30.52 39.10 -31.18
CA ALA A 66 -29.46 40.03 -31.58
C ALA A 66 -29.94 41.49 -31.72
N GLY A 67 -29.06 42.44 -31.40
CA GLY A 67 -29.19 43.88 -31.67
C GLY A 67 -28.44 44.73 -30.64
N GLY A 68 -27.66 45.76 -31.01
CA GLY A 68 -27.24 46.15 -32.36
C GLY A 68 -26.68 47.58 -32.39
N ALA A 69 -25.42 47.74 -32.82
CA ALA A 69 -24.71 49.03 -33.00
C ALA A 69 -24.45 49.83 -31.68
N HIS A 70 -23.48 50.75 -31.56
CA HIS A 70 -22.79 51.58 -32.58
C HIS A 70 -21.43 52.16 -32.07
N ARG A 71 -20.48 52.36 -33.00
CA ARG A 71 -19.52 53.50 -33.13
C ARG A 71 -18.61 53.98 -31.96
N ARG A 72 -17.30 54.00 -32.28
CA ARG A 72 -16.26 55.05 -31.96
C ARG A 72 -15.88 55.20 -30.46
N GLY A 73 -14.65 55.62 -30.10
CA GLY A 73 -13.43 55.85 -30.89
C GLY A 73 -12.38 56.70 -30.13
N LEU A 74 -11.09 56.44 -30.36
CA LEU A 74 -9.88 57.27 -30.11
C LEU A 74 -10.01 58.54 -29.20
N ALA A 75 -9.23 58.60 -28.09
CA ALA A 75 -8.03 59.45 -27.99
C ALA A 75 -7.33 59.50 -26.59
N ARG A 76 -5.99 59.46 -26.64
CA ARG A 76 -4.94 60.08 -25.77
C ARG A 76 -5.24 60.46 -24.30
N ALA A 77 -4.68 59.62 -23.42
CA ALA A 77 -3.79 59.93 -22.27
C ALA A 77 -3.58 61.38 -21.77
N CYS A 78 -3.93 61.58 -20.49
CA CYS A 78 -3.19 62.27 -19.39
C CYS A 78 -3.90 61.85 -18.07
N GLY A 79 -3.29 61.61 -16.90
CA GLY A 79 -1.88 61.55 -16.46
C GLY A 79 -1.82 61.29 -14.94
N HIS A 80 -0.61 61.32 -14.33
CA HIS A 80 -0.29 61.19 -12.88
C HIS A 80 -0.33 59.78 -12.24
N GLY A 81 0.41 59.63 -11.13
CA GLY A 81 0.24 58.55 -10.13
C GLY A 81 1.16 57.33 -10.24
N GLY A 82 2.47 57.49 -9.96
CA GLY A 82 3.39 56.34 -9.80
C GLY A 82 3.29 55.64 -8.42
N PRO A 83 3.75 54.38 -8.29
CA PRO A 83 3.67 53.59 -7.05
C PRO A 83 4.83 53.87 -6.08
N LEU A 84 4.73 53.38 -4.84
CA LEU A 84 5.80 53.47 -3.83
C LEU A 84 6.05 52.16 -3.05
N ALA A 85 7.26 51.65 -3.23
CA ALA A 85 8.05 50.79 -2.35
C ALA A 85 9.53 50.91 -2.82
N PRO A 86 10.56 50.51 -2.05
CA PRO A 86 10.59 50.05 -0.67
C PRO A 86 11.35 51.05 0.25
N HIS A 87 11.83 50.62 1.42
CA HIS A 87 12.77 51.40 2.23
C HIS A 87 13.89 50.54 2.85
N GLU A 88 15.10 50.70 2.32
CA GLU A 88 16.37 50.58 3.07
C GLU A 88 16.92 51.99 3.35
N ARG A 89 17.82 52.13 4.34
CA ARG A 89 18.77 53.26 4.46
C ARG A 89 20.09 52.79 5.08
N ALA A 90 21.16 53.52 4.80
CA ALA A 90 22.53 53.00 4.89
C ALA A 90 23.51 53.94 5.62
N LEU A 91 24.66 53.34 6.01
CA LEU A 91 26.02 53.93 6.06
C LEU A 91 26.33 54.96 7.19
N PRO A 92 27.60 55.08 7.66
CA PRO A 92 28.77 55.53 6.86
C PRO A 92 30.08 54.73 7.00
N VAL A 93 31.15 55.23 6.37
CA VAL A 93 32.45 54.57 6.10
C VAL A 93 33.60 55.13 6.96
N GLY A 94 34.57 54.28 7.35
CA GLY A 94 35.87 54.65 7.93
C GLY A 94 37.02 53.77 7.41
N ARG A 95 38.27 54.28 7.34
CA ARG A 95 39.40 53.65 6.62
C ARG A 95 40.53 53.10 7.51
N GLY A 96 41.03 51.90 7.14
CA GLY A 96 42.48 51.61 6.97
C GLY A 96 43.29 51.08 8.17
N GLY A 97 44.36 50.30 7.90
CA GLY A 97 45.41 50.01 8.90
C GLY A 97 46.03 48.60 8.96
N ASP A 98 46.60 48.10 7.86
CA ASP A 98 47.82 47.25 7.70
C ASP A 98 48.38 46.26 8.79
N ALA A 99 49.13 45.26 8.28
CA ALA A 99 50.30 44.57 8.88
C ALA A 99 50.20 43.33 9.82
N ARG A 100 50.56 42.16 9.23
CA ARG A 100 51.46 41.06 9.76
C ARG A 100 50.99 40.19 10.95
N GLY A 101 51.30 38.89 11.01
CA GLY A 101 51.99 37.98 10.06
C GLY A 101 52.43 36.64 10.68
N ALA A 102 53.07 35.76 9.87
CA ALA A 102 53.60 34.40 10.17
C ALA A 102 52.55 33.32 10.55
N ALA A 103 52.47 32.11 9.97
CA ALA A 103 53.31 31.27 9.09
C ALA A 103 54.44 30.44 9.74
N ARG A 104 54.20 29.12 9.90
CA ARG A 104 55.10 27.94 10.02
C ARG A 104 54.25 26.71 10.39
N SER A 105 54.56 25.44 10.09
CA SER A 105 55.29 24.77 9.00
C SER A 105 55.29 23.26 9.26
N CYS A 106 55.10 22.41 8.24
CA CYS A 106 55.47 20.97 8.28
C CYS A 106 57.02 20.81 8.39
N PRO A 107 57.66 19.60 8.43
CA PRO A 107 57.13 18.24 8.20
C PRO A 107 57.73 17.09 9.08
N TRP A 108 57.26 15.84 8.91
CA TRP A 108 58.04 14.68 8.38
C TRP A 108 57.34 13.31 8.55
N ARG A 109 57.85 12.30 7.82
CA ARG A 109 57.36 10.91 7.74
C ARG A 109 58.12 9.95 8.66
N ARG A 110 57.52 8.81 9.00
CA ARG A 110 58.19 7.47 8.95
C ARG A 110 57.16 6.33 8.84
N ARG A 111 57.61 5.17 8.34
CA ARG A 111 56.84 3.91 8.22
C ARG A 111 57.31 2.93 9.30
N ALA A 112 56.42 2.04 9.75
CA ALA A 112 56.78 0.70 10.21
C ALA A 112 55.63 -0.29 9.90
N ARG A 113 55.96 -1.55 9.58
CA ARG A 113 55.04 -2.69 9.59
C ARG A 113 55.47 -3.61 10.75
N VAL A 114 54.54 -4.11 11.55
CA VAL A 114 54.67 -5.42 12.23
C VAL A 114 53.27 -6.07 12.34
N GLN A 115 53.24 -7.36 12.07
CA GLN A 115 52.22 -8.36 12.44
C GLN A 115 53.02 -9.62 12.86
N PRO A 116 52.42 -10.63 13.50
CA PRO A 116 51.50 -10.60 14.65
C PRO A 116 52.09 -11.44 15.83
N GLN A 117 51.40 -11.55 16.98
CA GLN A 117 51.46 -12.77 17.81
C GLN A 117 50.38 -12.80 18.92
N ALA A 118 50.09 -14.02 19.40
CA ALA A 118 49.15 -14.32 20.49
C ALA A 118 49.93 -14.79 21.76
N LEU A 119 49.30 -15.62 22.61
CA LEU A 119 49.77 -16.16 23.90
C LEU A 119 49.49 -15.22 25.11
N ARG A 120 49.14 -15.69 26.33
CA ARG A 120 49.15 -17.08 26.86
C ARG A 120 48.20 -17.31 28.07
N HIS A 121 47.96 -18.59 28.32
CA HIS A 121 47.32 -19.25 29.48
C HIS A 121 47.73 -18.77 30.90
N SER A 122 46.79 -18.91 31.84
CA SER A 122 46.88 -19.75 33.07
C SER A 122 45.45 -19.91 33.62
N ASP A 123 44.88 -21.08 33.93
CA ASP A 123 45.29 -22.26 34.73
C ASP A 123 45.11 -22.09 36.26
N ASP A 124 44.00 -22.59 36.80
CA ASP A 124 43.86 -23.31 38.09
C ASP A 124 42.36 -23.61 38.40
N GLN A 125 41.95 -24.55 39.26
CA GLN A 125 42.34 -25.97 39.42
C GLN A 125 41.29 -26.74 40.28
N GLN A 126 41.14 -28.06 40.04
CA GLN A 126 40.65 -29.15 40.93
C GLN A 126 39.59 -28.88 42.05
N GLY A 127 38.42 -29.56 41.98
CA GLY A 127 37.32 -29.42 42.97
C GLY A 127 36.73 -30.66 43.68
N ARG A 128 37.07 -31.90 43.30
CA ARG A 128 36.77 -33.20 43.99
C ARG A 128 35.32 -33.60 44.40
N ARG A 129 34.97 -34.84 43.98
CA ARG A 129 34.20 -35.88 44.72
C ARG A 129 32.68 -35.74 44.98
N ALA A 130 31.94 -36.55 44.20
CA ALA A 130 31.18 -37.73 44.66
C ALA A 130 30.05 -37.61 45.72
N GLY A 131 28.86 -38.10 45.33
CA GLY A 131 27.76 -38.52 46.21
C GLY A 131 26.74 -39.32 45.39
N ALA A 132 26.70 -40.64 45.55
CA ALA A 132 25.93 -41.54 44.68
C ALA A 132 25.00 -42.45 45.49
N HIS A 133 23.86 -42.87 44.91
CA HIS A 133 23.14 -44.06 45.35
C HIS A 133 22.47 -44.84 44.20
N HIS A 134 22.98 -46.06 44.02
CA HIS A 134 22.33 -47.36 43.71
C HIS A 134 20.81 -47.48 44.01
N VAL A 135 20.03 -48.48 43.55
CA VAL A 135 20.23 -49.93 43.19
C VAL A 135 18.96 -50.43 42.41
N VAL A 136 18.85 -51.51 41.60
CA VAL A 136 19.76 -52.33 40.75
C VAL A 136 18.93 -53.36 39.92
N ALA A 137 19.56 -54.07 38.96
CA ALA A 137 19.08 -55.25 38.19
C ALA A 137 17.99 -55.01 37.10
N GLY A 138 17.97 -55.74 35.97
CA GLY A 138 18.90 -56.76 35.41
C GLY A 138 18.71 -56.85 33.87
N ARG A 139 19.73 -57.10 33.02
CA ARG A 139 20.45 -58.38 32.76
C ARG A 139 19.54 -59.50 32.18
N GLU A 140 19.89 -60.24 31.11
CA GLU A 140 21.19 -60.45 30.45
C GLU A 140 21.10 -61.12 29.04
N GLY A 141 22.08 -60.92 28.14
CA GLY A 141 22.37 -61.76 26.96
C GLY A 141 21.40 -61.67 25.74
N GLY A 142 21.77 -62.04 24.51
CA GLY A 142 23.03 -62.55 23.94
C GLY A 142 22.97 -62.63 22.39
N ARG A 143 24.09 -62.89 21.68
CA ARG A 143 24.18 -62.92 20.20
C ARG A 143 24.08 -64.34 19.60
N CYS A 144 23.55 -64.50 18.38
CA CYS A 144 24.24 -65.17 17.23
C CYS A 144 23.39 -65.36 15.93
N VAL A 145 23.91 -64.84 14.81
CA VAL A 145 24.16 -65.49 13.49
C VAL A 145 23.27 -66.66 12.97
N MET A 146 22.60 -66.45 11.81
CA MET A 146 22.44 -67.24 10.53
C MET A 146 22.32 -68.81 10.54
N PRO A 147 21.89 -69.53 9.45
CA PRO A 147 21.47 -69.12 8.08
C PRO A 147 20.19 -69.83 7.49
N ASP A 148 19.83 -69.47 6.25
CA ASP A 148 19.26 -70.23 5.10
C ASP A 148 18.21 -71.37 5.21
N GLY A 149 17.24 -71.37 4.26
CA GLY A 149 16.99 -72.57 3.41
C GLY A 149 15.59 -73.25 3.36
N LEU A 150 14.73 -72.80 2.42
CA LEU A 150 13.98 -73.55 1.37
C LEU A 150 13.85 -75.12 1.41
N PRO A 151 12.87 -75.77 0.72
CA PRO A 151 11.50 -75.35 0.30
C PRO A 151 10.39 -76.47 0.21
N VAL A 152 9.21 -76.09 -0.32
CA VAL A 152 8.11 -76.84 -1.04
C VAL A 152 7.07 -77.79 -0.38
N VAL A 153 5.84 -77.69 -0.93
CA VAL A 153 4.62 -78.56 -0.95
C VAL A 153 4.00 -79.12 0.34
N SER A 154 2.77 -78.70 0.67
CA SER A 154 1.53 -79.51 0.43
C SER A 154 0.28 -79.00 1.17
N GLY A 155 -0.90 -79.22 0.56
CA GLY A 155 -2.16 -79.50 1.30
C GLY A 155 -3.18 -78.36 1.49
N LEU A 156 -4.42 -78.61 1.07
CA LEU A 156 -5.61 -77.85 1.52
C LEU A 156 -6.09 -78.39 2.87
N LEU A 157 -6.56 -77.52 3.78
CA LEU A 157 -7.68 -77.86 4.66
C LEU A 157 -8.35 -76.62 5.32
N VAL A 158 -9.67 -76.50 5.09
CA VAL A 158 -10.75 -75.86 5.88
C VAL A 158 -10.45 -74.56 6.67
N ALA A 159 -11.21 -73.50 6.36
CA ALA A 159 -11.12 -72.19 7.00
C ALA A 159 -12.12 -71.96 8.16
N VAL A 160 -11.71 -71.14 9.13
CA VAL A 160 -12.58 -70.35 10.03
C VAL A 160 -11.90 -69.01 10.37
N LEU A 161 -12.55 -67.88 10.04
CA LEU A 161 -12.25 -66.48 10.46
C LEU A 161 -10.89 -65.85 10.03
N PRO A 162 -10.76 -64.49 10.08
CA PRO A 162 -11.78 -63.44 10.23
C PRO A 162 -11.83 -62.40 9.09
N LEU A 163 -12.96 -61.69 9.02
CA LEU A 163 -13.12 -60.27 8.64
C LEU A 163 -11.99 -59.57 7.84
N LEU A 164 -11.92 -59.81 6.54
CA LEU A 164 -11.44 -58.79 5.60
C LEU A 164 -12.60 -57.84 5.25
N GLY A 165 -12.79 -56.82 6.10
CA GLY A 165 -13.62 -55.67 5.74
C GLY A 165 -12.93 -54.90 4.63
N ALA A 166 -13.54 -54.83 3.44
CA ALA A 166 -12.92 -54.16 2.30
C ALA A 166 -12.86 -52.65 2.57
N TRP A 167 -11.70 -52.03 2.34
CA TRP A 167 -11.57 -50.58 2.22
C TRP A 167 -12.19 -50.15 0.89
N ALA A 168 -13.52 -50.00 0.90
CA ALA A 168 -14.34 -49.53 -0.20
C ALA A 168 -15.10 -48.27 0.22
N GLU A 169 -14.40 -47.35 0.89
CA GLU A 169 -14.86 -45.99 1.18
C GLU A 169 -14.42 -45.05 0.04
N THR A 170 -15.28 -44.11 -0.36
CA THR A 170 -15.02 -43.24 -1.50
C THR A 170 -13.99 -42.17 -1.13
N GLN A 171 -12.76 -42.32 -1.63
CA GLN A 171 -11.66 -41.41 -1.34
C GLN A 171 -11.66 -40.22 -2.31
N ALA A 172 -11.48 -39.01 -1.76
CA ALA A 172 -11.13 -37.83 -2.54
C ALA A 172 -9.60 -37.63 -2.50
N THR A 173 -8.99 -37.40 -3.66
CA THR A 173 -7.57 -37.10 -3.78
C THR A 173 -7.38 -35.62 -4.10
N LEU A 174 -6.65 -34.90 -3.25
CA LEU A 174 -6.20 -33.55 -3.61
C LEU A 174 -4.96 -33.66 -4.52
N PRO A 175 -4.99 -33.16 -5.76
CA PRO A 175 -3.83 -33.21 -6.64
C PRO A 175 -2.75 -32.25 -6.14
N PHE A 176 -1.50 -32.66 -6.20
CA PHE A 176 -0.36 -31.76 -5.95
C PHE A 176 -0.08 -30.90 -7.17
N MET A 177 -0.45 -29.63 -7.07
CA MET A 177 -0.25 -28.62 -8.10
C MET A 177 -0.18 -27.22 -7.49
N SER A 178 0.39 -26.26 -8.22
CA SER A 178 0.51 -24.87 -7.76
C SER A 178 -0.83 -24.19 -7.44
N ALA A 179 -1.95 -24.71 -7.94
CA ALA A 179 -3.30 -24.25 -7.62
C ALA A 179 -3.87 -24.79 -6.28
N THR A 180 -3.28 -25.83 -5.69
CA THR A 180 -3.70 -26.43 -4.41
C THR A 180 -2.67 -26.27 -3.29
N TYR A 181 -1.39 -26.08 -3.65
CA TYR A 181 -0.27 -25.87 -2.74
C TYR A 181 0.61 -24.68 -3.19
N SER A 182 1.26 -24.02 -2.24
CA SER A 182 2.25 -22.95 -2.44
C SER A 182 3.63 -23.43 -2.00
N ALA A 183 4.66 -23.22 -2.84
CA ALA A 183 6.05 -23.46 -2.47
C ALA A 183 6.64 -22.19 -1.82
N ASP A 184 7.41 -22.37 -0.74
CA ASP A 184 7.82 -21.31 0.18
C ASP A 184 9.09 -21.73 0.95
N GLU A 185 9.82 -20.77 1.53
CA GLU A 185 11.13 -20.97 2.20
C GLU A 185 12.10 -21.79 1.32
N ASP A 186 12.67 -21.27 0.23
CA ASP A 186 13.59 -22.02 -0.65
C ASP A 186 13.01 -23.29 -1.34
N ALA A 187 11.68 -23.44 -1.41
CA ALA A 187 11.01 -24.39 -2.32
C ALA A 187 10.40 -23.68 -3.55
N GLU A 188 10.49 -24.30 -4.73
CA GLU A 188 10.01 -23.74 -6.01
C GLU A 188 9.19 -24.75 -6.84
N TRP A 189 8.22 -24.26 -7.62
CA TRP A 189 7.49 -25.07 -8.61
C TRP A 189 8.27 -25.19 -9.93
N VAL A 190 9.04 -26.28 -10.08
CA VAL A 190 9.80 -26.59 -11.30
C VAL A 190 8.92 -27.28 -12.33
N ARG A 191 8.88 -26.78 -13.58
CA ARG A 191 8.05 -27.37 -14.65
C ARG A 191 8.91 -28.11 -15.69
N PRO A 192 8.90 -29.45 -15.73
CA PRO A 192 9.76 -30.22 -16.63
C PRO A 192 9.48 -29.91 -18.09
N GLY A 193 10.53 -29.56 -18.85
CA GLY A 193 10.42 -29.29 -20.28
C GLY A 193 9.70 -27.98 -20.66
N ALA A 194 9.32 -27.14 -19.68
CA ALA A 194 8.98 -25.76 -19.98
C ALA A 194 10.20 -25.03 -20.56
N ALA A 195 9.99 -24.06 -21.45
CA ALA A 195 11.06 -23.22 -21.94
C ALA A 195 11.54 -22.30 -20.81
N GLU A 196 12.75 -22.52 -20.29
CA GLU A 196 13.36 -21.65 -19.28
C GLU A 196 13.38 -20.19 -19.77
N ALA A 197 12.69 -19.32 -19.05
CA ALA A 197 12.64 -17.90 -19.34
C ALA A 197 13.93 -17.25 -18.80
N PRO A 198 14.81 -16.70 -19.65
CA PRO A 198 16.05 -16.10 -19.18
C PRO A 198 15.71 -14.82 -18.38
N GLY A 199 15.74 -14.86 -17.05
CA GLY A 199 15.22 -13.76 -16.22
C GLY A 199 14.85 -14.17 -14.79
N ASN A 200 13.89 -13.47 -14.19
CA ASN A 200 13.29 -13.81 -12.89
C ASN A 200 11.75 -13.65 -12.90
N ALA A 201 11.12 -13.46 -11.74
CA ALA A 201 9.68 -13.22 -11.62
C ALA A 201 9.18 -11.90 -12.29
N TRP A 202 10.07 -10.92 -12.48
CA TRP A 202 9.73 -9.56 -12.95
C TRP A 202 10.21 -9.27 -14.38
N TYR A 203 11.46 -9.64 -14.70
CA TYR A 203 12.08 -9.30 -15.98
C TYR A 203 12.62 -10.50 -16.74
N LEU A 204 12.67 -10.36 -18.06
CA LEU A 204 13.32 -11.25 -19.03
C LEU A 204 14.57 -10.54 -19.57
N GLY A 205 15.73 -11.16 -19.44
CA GLY A 205 17.03 -10.61 -19.85
C GLY A 205 17.23 -10.54 -21.37
N PRO A 206 18.19 -9.71 -21.83
CA PRO A 206 18.49 -9.54 -23.24
C PRO A 206 19.18 -10.79 -23.85
N PRO A 207 19.16 -10.95 -25.19
CA PRO A 207 19.83 -12.06 -25.86
C PRO A 207 21.36 -12.03 -25.62
N GLY A 208 21.88 -13.06 -24.96
CA GLY A 208 23.32 -13.25 -24.72
C GLY A 208 24.08 -13.92 -25.89
N GLY A 209 23.44 -14.12 -27.03
CA GLY A 209 23.97 -14.88 -28.17
C GLY A 209 23.13 -14.68 -29.43
N ASP A 210 22.74 -15.78 -30.09
CA ASP A 210 21.81 -15.71 -31.22
C ASP A 210 20.44 -15.18 -30.77
N ARG A 211 20.10 -13.98 -31.27
CA ARG A 211 18.86 -13.28 -30.98
C ARG A 211 17.63 -14.05 -31.46
N ASP A 212 17.69 -14.65 -32.65
CA ASP A 212 16.49 -15.20 -33.27
C ASP A 212 16.17 -16.58 -32.66
N ALA A 213 17.20 -17.33 -32.22
CA ALA A 213 17.04 -18.48 -31.34
C ALA A 213 16.49 -18.09 -29.95
N TRP A 214 17.02 -17.02 -29.33
CA TRP A 214 16.50 -16.48 -28.07
C TRP A 214 15.03 -16.03 -28.18
N LEU A 215 14.66 -15.37 -29.29
CA LEU A 215 13.30 -14.90 -29.53
C LEU A 215 12.34 -16.07 -29.79
N ALA A 216 12.77 -17.12 -30.49
CA ALA A 216 12.00 -18.35 -30.66
C ALA A 216 11.75 -19.05 -29.31
N ALA A 217 12.76 -19.11 -28.43
CA ALA A 217 12.58 -19.62 -27.07
C ALA A 217 11.62 -18.75 -26.25
N LEU A 218 11.70 -17.42 -26.35
CA LEU A 218 10.81 -16.50 -25.65
C LEU A 218 9.35 -16.57 -26.15
N GLN A 219 9.16 -16.82 -27.45
CA GLN A 219 7.84 -17.10 -28.04
C GLN A 219 7.30 -18.45 -27.56
N ALA A 220 8.12 -19.51 -27.57
CA ALA A 220 7.74 -20.81 -27.03
C ALA A 220 7.33 -20.72 -25.55
N TYR A 221 8.09 -19.98 -24.73
CA TYR A 221 7.75 -19.68 -23.34
C TYR A 221 6.39 -18.96 -23.21
N ARG A 222 6.14 -17.91 -24.00
CA ARG A 222 4.86 -17.18 -23.98
C ARG A 222 3.69 -18.08 -24.35
N ASP A 223 3.84 -18.85 -25.41
CA ASP A 223 2.77 -19.71 -25.93
C ASP A 223 2.54 -20.91 -24.99
N ASP A 224 3.55 -21.35 -24.24
CA ASP A 224 3.46 -22.39 -23.22
C ASP A 224 2.81 -21.89 -21.91
N VAL A 225 3.23 -20.74 -21.39
CA VAL A 225 2.54 -20.04 -20.26
C VAL A 225 1.05 -19.86 -20.54
N ARG A 226 0.70 -19.52 -21.78
CA ARG A 226 -0.70 -19.33 -22.20
C ARG A 226 -1.49 -20.62 -22.36
N ARG A 227 -0.86 -21.80 -22.33
CA ARG A 227 -1.51 -23.11 -22.53
C ARG A 227 -1.51 -24.01 -21.29
N HIS A 228 -0.55 -23.84 -20.38
CA HIS A 228 -0.23 -24.86 -19.37
C HIS A 228 0.21 -24.27 -18.01
N ILE A 229 -0.40 -23.17 -17.57
CA ILE A 229 -0.06 -22.54 -16.28
C ILE A 229 -0.50 -23.39 -15.08
N HIS A 230 -1.68 -24.03 -15.15
CA HIS A 230 -2.20 -24.87 -14.07
C HIS A 230 -1.62 -26.31 -14.09
N GLU A 231 -0.53 -26.55 -14.83
CA GLU A 231 0.01 -27.89 -15.11
C GLU A 231 1.27 -28.25 -14.30
N GLN A 232 1.69 -27.40 -13.36
CA GLN A 232 2.86 -27.64 -12.49
C GLN A 232 2.57 -28.74 -11.46
N ARG A 233 2.91 -29.99 -11.78
CA ARG A 233 2.78 -31.18 -10.91
C ARG A 233 4.09 -31.67 -10.30
N GLU A 234 5.22 -31.11 -10.71
CA GLU A 234 6.52 -31.35 -10.08
C GLU A 234 6.97 -30.07 -9.34
N ALA A 235 7.70 -30.23 -8.24
CA ALA A 235 8.30 -29.16 -7.45
C ALA A 235 9.73 -29.55 -7.06
N GLU A 236 10.58 -28.57 -6.76
CA GLU A 236 11.91 -28.77 -6.18
C GLU A 236 11.99 -28.05 -4.84
N ILE A 237 12.48 -28.76 -3.81
CA ILE A 237 12.76 -28.21 -2.49
C ILE A 237 14.29 -28.06 -2.40
N ALA A 238 14.79 -26.84 -2.21
CA ALA A 238 16.22 -26.52 -2.24
C ALA A 238 16.75 -26.05 -0.87
N PHE A 239 16.59 -26.92 0.12
CA PHE A 239 16.91 -26.70 1.52
C PHE A 239 18.35 -26.22 1.78
N GLN A 240 18.52 -24.98 2.26
CA GLN A 240 19.82 -24.38 2.59
C GLN A 240 20.26 -24.56 4.06
N GLY A 241 19.73 -25.56 4.78
CA GLY A 241 20.08 -25.81 6.18
C GLY A 241 19.31 -24.97 7.20
N VAL A 242 18.15 -24.43 6.82
CA VAL A 242 17.20 -23.77 7.74
C VAL A 242 15.84 -24.48 7.64
N ARG A 243 15.11 -24.25 6.55
CA ARG A 243 13.79 -24.83 6.25
C ARG A 243 13.55 -24.82 4.74
N ALA A 244 12.70 -25.70 4.24
CA ALA A 244 12.03 -25.52 2.97
C ALA A 244 10.73 -26.32 2.85
N TRP A 245 9.66 -25.69 2.33
CA TRP A 245 8.29 -26.22 2.47
C TRP A 245 7.40 -26.01 1.24
N VAL A 246 6.65 -27.05 0.88
CA VAL A 246 5.43 -26.93 0.07
C VAL A 246 4.23 -27.02 1.01
N ARG A 247 3.47 -25.91 1.08
CA ARG A 247 2.36 -25.69 2.01
C ARG A 247 1.02 -25.80 1.30
N MET A 248 0.00 -26.37 1.94
CA MET A 248 -1.36 -26.39 1.39
C MET A 248 -2.03 -25.01 1.45
N ARG A 249 -2.72 -24.60 0.37
CA ARG A 249 -3.44 -23.32 0.31
C ARG A 249 -4.66 -23.29 1.25
N ASP A 250 -4.98 -22.10 1.76
CA ASP A 250 -6.00 -21.84 2.79
C ASP A 250 -7.39 -22.38 2.44
N GLU A 251 -7.83 -22.16 1.20
CA GLU A 251 -9.13 -22.59 0.69
C GLU A 251 -9.33 -24.11 0.77
N PHE A 252 -8.32 -24.88 0.39
CA PHE A 252 -8.36 -26.34 0.47
C PHE A 252 -8.21 -26.84 1.91
N ALA A 253 -7.26 -26.28 2.68
CA ALA A 253 -7.08 -26.67 4.08
C ALA A 253 -8.29 -26.33 4.97
N LYS A 254 -9.09 -25.31 4.63
CA LYS A 254 -10.38 -25.01 5.27
C LYS A 254 -11.47 -26.01 4.87
N ALA A 255 -11.63 -26.30 3.58
CA ALA A 255 -12.63 -27.26 3.09
C ALA A 255 -12.33 -28.71 3.52
N LEU A 256 -11.06 -29.04 3.82
CA LEU A 256 -10.67 -30.31 4.42
C LEU A 256 -10.99 -30.41 5.92
N ASP A 257 -11.07 -29.26 6.61
CA ASP A 257 -11.10 -29.08 8.06
C ASP A 257 -10.41 -30.21 8.84
N LEU A 258 -9.10 -30.36 8.63
CA LEU A 258 -8.33 -31.49 9.18
C LEU A 258 -8.52 -31.61 10.70
N GLN A 259 -8.85 -32.80 11.18
CA GLN A 259 -9.13 -33.07 12.60
C GLN A 259 -7.96 -33.76 13.31
N PRO A 260 -7.65 -33.40 14.57
CA PRO A 260 -6.57 -34.01 15.33
C PRO A 260 -6.85 -35.50 15.58
N GLY A 261 -5.84 -36.34 15.35
CA GLY A 261 -5.99 -37.81 15.44
C GLY A 261 -6.74 -38.46 14.28
N ALA A 262 -7.17 -37.71 13.25
CA ALA A 262 -7.72 -38.32 12.04
C ALA A 262 -6.64 -39.12 11.28
N PRO A 263 -6.97 -40.26 10.66
CA PRO A 263 -6.04 -40.99 9.80
C PRO A 263 -5.77 -40.22 8.51
N PHE A 264 -4.54 -40.31 8.02
CA PHE A 264 -4.14 -39.78 6.72
C PHE A 264 -3.31 -40.81 5.94
N ARG A 265 -3.43 -40.78 4.61
CA ARG A 265 -2.51 -41.43 3.68
C ARG A 265 -2.04 -40.41 2.65
N ILE A 266 -0.72 -40.34 2.43
CA ILE A 266 -0.12 -39.51 1.39
C ILE A 266 0.74 -40.42 0.54
N GLU A 267 0.50 -40.41 -0.77
CA GLU A 267 1.43 -40.97 -1.75
C GLU A 267 2.16 -39.82 -2.45
N VAL A 268 3.41 -40.00 -2.83
CA VAL A 268 4.23 -39.02 -3.55
C VAL A 268 5.35 -39.74 -4.30
N GLU A 269 5.81 -39.24 -5.44
CA GLU A 269 7.12 -39.62 -5.98
C GLU A 269 8.16 -38.56 -5.61
N ALA A 270 9.28 -38.99 -5.03
CA ALA A 270 10.40 -38.13 -4.69
C ALA A 270 11.67 -38.56 -5.44
N ARG A 271 12.54 -37.60 -5.75
CA ARG A 271 13.82 -37.83 -6.43
C ARG A 271 14.93 -37.02 -5.79
N TRP A 272 16.07 -37.65 -5.58
CA TRP A 272 17.24 -36.99 -5.02
C TRP A 272 17.97 -36.19 -6.11
N ILE A 273 18.49 -35.01 -5.75
CA ILE A 273 19.25 -34.16 -6.68
C ILE A 273 20.67 -33.95 -6.13
N ASP A 274 20.79 -33.46 -4.88
CA ASP A 274 22.04 -33.39 -4.14
C ASP A 274 21.80 -33.29 -2.62
N GLY A 275 22.85 -33.49 -1.81
CA GLY A 275 22.82 -33.30 -0.35
C GLY A 275 21.88 -34.23 0.41
N ASN A 276 21.13 -33.68 1.37
CA ASN A 276 20.13 -34.38 2.19
C ASN A 276 19.03 -35.07 1.32
N ASN A 277 18.59 -36.26 1.74
CA ASN A 277 17.66 -37.17 1.05
C ASN A 277 16.42 -37.55 1.90
N GLU A 278 16.11 -36.74 2.92
CA GLU A 278 14.98 -36.88 3.83
C GLU A 278 13.81 -35.96 3.41
N LEU A 279 12.58 -36.39 3.68
CA LEU A 279 11.38 -35.52 3.65
C LEU A 279 10.64 -35.58 4.99
N VAL A 280 10.11 -34.44 5.42
CA VAL A 280 9.35 -34.28 6.66
C VAL A 280 7.93 -33.76 6.42
N LEU A 281 7.00 -34.15 7.31
CA LEU A 281 5.64 -33.64 7.39
C LEU A 281 5.41 -32.87 8.70
N ALA A 282 4.74 -31.73 8.59
CA ALA A 282 4.26 -30.94 9.72
C ALA A 282 2.87 -30.35 9.43
N LEU A 283 2.25 -29.75 10.45
CA LEU A 283 1.04 -28.93 10.30
C LEU A 283 1.36 -27.49 10.72
N ASP A 284 1.02 -26.51 9.87
CA ASP A 284 0.84 -25.13 10.32
C ASP A 284 -0.53 -25.00 11.01
N LEU A 285 -0.58 -24.39 12.20
CA LEU A 285 -1.79 -24.25 13.01
C LEU A 285 -2.26 -22.79 13.01
N LEU A 286 -3.50 -22.55 12.58
CA LEU A 286 -4.05 -21.21 12.39
C LEU A 286 -5.33 -21.00 13.18
N SER A 287 -5.54 -19.78 13.66
CA SER A 287 -6.78 -19.37 14.33
C SER A 287 -7.98 -19.51 13.40
N ARG A 288 -9.06 -20.15 13.86
CA ARG A 288 -10.36 -20.16 13.17
C ARG A 288 -11.03 -18.78 13.14
N GLU A 289 -10.73 -17.93 14.11
CA GLU A 289 -11.36 -16.62 14.27
C GLU A 289 -10.67 -15.53 13.42
N THR A 290 -9.33 -15.52 13.41
CA THR A 290 -8.55 -14.43 12.79
C THR A 290 -7.77 -14.86 11.54
N ASN A 291 -7.64 -16.17 11.29
CA ASN A 291 -6.71 -16.78 10.33
C ASN A 291 -5.22 -16.45 10.60
N ALA A 292 -4.88 -15.91 11.77
CA ALA A 292 -3.49 -15.72 12.18
C ALA A 292 -2.82 -17.08 12.47
N TRP A 293 -1.57 -17.24 12.06
CA TRP A 293 -0.73 -18.38 12.44
C TRP A 293 -0.47 -18.35 13.95
N GLN A 294 -0.61 -19.50 14.61
CA GLN A 294 -0.48 -19.67 16.06
C GLN A 294 0.66 -20.62 16.47
N GLY A 295 1.46 -21.06 15.50
CA GLY A 295 2.49 -22.08 15.66
C GLY A 295 2.35 -23.17 14.62
N TRP A 296 3.19 -24.20 14.77
CA TRP A 296 3.22 -25.38 13.93
C TRP A 296 3.37 -26.62 14.84
N SER A 297 3.02 -27.81 14.35
CA SER A 297 3.04 -29.05 15.14
C SER A 297 4.44 -29.54 15.53
N SER A 298 5.50 -28.91 15.03
CA SER A 298 6.81 -29.54 14.73
C SER A 298 6.70 -30.71 13.74
N VAL A 299 7.83 -31.23 13.27
CA VAL A 299 7.87 -32.43 12.42
C VAL A 299 7.23 -33.61 13.16
N PHE A 300 6.15 -34.17 12.60
CA PHE A 300 5.45 -35.32 13.19
C PHE A 300 5.66 -36.63 12.40
N SER A 301 6.20 -36.55 11.18
CA SER A 301 6.56 -37.72 10.37
C SER A 301 7.74 -37.39 9.44
N THR A 302 8.54 -38.40 9.12
CA THR A 302 9.80 -38.32 8.37
C THR A 302 9.92 -39.53 7.46
N LEU A 303 10.54 -39.42 6.28
CA LEU A 303 10.77 -40.55 5.36
C LEU A 303 12.04 -40.35 4.50
N ASP A 304 13.00 -41.27 4.64
CA ASP A 304 14.22 -41.36 3.83
C ASP A 304 13.97 -42.05 2.47
N PHE A 305 14.58 -41.54 1.40
CA PHE A 305 14.55 -42.22 0.09
C PHE A 305 15.94 -42.23 -0.60
N PRO A 306 16.20 -43.11 -1.59
CA PRO A 306 17.55 -43.36 -2.09
C PRO A 306 18.20 -42.17 -2.82
N SER A 307 19.47 -41.91 -2.48
CA SER A 307 20.35 -40.92 -3.14
C SER A 307 20.91 -41.40 -4.49
N ASP A 308 20.08 -41.97 -5.36
CA ASP A 308 20.47 -42.55 -6.67
C ASP A 308 20.02 -41.70 -7.88
N GLY A 309 19.34 -40.58 -7.64
CA GLY A 309 18.85 -39.67 -8.66
C GLY A 309 17.63 -40.16 -9.44
N GLN A 310 17.03 -41.29 -9.07
CA GLN A 310 15.79 -41.81 -9.65
C GLN A 310 14.55 -41.28 -8.93
N TRP A 311 13.37 -41.47 -9.53
CA TRP A 311 12.08 -41.25 -8.86
C TRP A 311 11.67 -42.49 -8.07
N HIS A 312 11.37 -42.30 -6.79
CA HIS A 312 10.91 -43.35 -5.86
C HIS A 312 9.52 -42.99 -5.35
N ARG A 313 8.56 -43.91 -5.46
CA ARG A 313 7.21 -43.73 -4.90
C ARG A 313 7.24 -44.01 -3.40
N LEU A 314 6.96 -42.99 -2.61
CA LEU A 314 6.88 -43.02 -1.16
C LEU A 314 5.41 -43.10 -0.72
N THR A 315 5.20 -43.50 0.53
CA THR A 315 3.86 -43.51 1.13
C THR A 315 3.97 -43.25 2.62
N TRP A 316 3.38 -42.15 3.10
CA TRP A 316 3.13 -41.93 4.52
C TRP A 316 1.73 -42.42 4.88
N GLU A 317 1.63 -43.15 5.98
CA GLU A 317 0.36 -43.45 6.65
C GLU A 317 0.50 -43.17 8.14
N GLY A 318 -0.53 -42.61 8.76
CA GLY A 318 -0.50 -42.29 10.18
C GLY A 318 -1.78 -41.62 10.67
N VAL A 319 -1.68 -41.00 11.84
CA VAL A 319 -2.72 -40.13 12.41
C VAL A 319 -2.18 -38.74 12.64
N LEU A 320 -3.00 -37.72 12.44
CA LEU A 320 -2.59 -36.32 12.63
C LEU A 320 -2.30 -36.01 14.11
N PRO A 321 -1.32 -35.14 14.41
CA PRO A 321 -1.01 -34.73 15.78
C PRO A 321 -2.18 -34.01 16.47
N GLN A 322 -2.11 -33.87 17.79
CA GLN A 322 -3.15 -33.22 18.59
C GLN A 322 -2.98 -31.69 18.60
N PHE A 323 -4.09 -30.97 18.40
CA PHE A 323 -4.22 -29.51 18.47
C PHE A 323 -5.65 -29.12 18.88
N ASP A 324 -5.90 -27.86 19.26
CA ASP A 324 -7.22 -27.42 19.70
C ASP A 324 -8.13 -27.14 18.50
N ALA A 325 -8.74 -28.18 17.95
CA ALA A 325 -9.67 -28.09 16.82
C ALA A 325 -10.88 -27.16 17.04
N THR A 326 -11.16 -26.71 18.28
CA THR A 326 -12.24 -25.74 18.55
C THR A 326 -11.81 -24.30 18.29
N ARG A 327 -10.50 -24.01 18.36
CA ARG A 327 -9.91 -22.68 18.13
C ARG A 327 -9.02 -22.63 16.89
N GLN A 328 -8.53 -23.78 16.46
CA GLN A 328 -7.51 -23.92 15.43
C GLN A 328 -8.01 -24.82 14.29
N TRP A 329 -7.50 -24.53 13.09
CA TRP A 329 -7.55 -25.38 11.91
C TRP A 329 -6.11 -25.55 11.39
N ALA A 330 -5.85 -26.61 10.61
CA ALA A 330 -4.50 -27.01 10.25
C ALA A 330 -4.28 -27.07 8.73
N LYS A 331 -3.14 -26.54 8.27
CA LYS A 331 -2.61 -26.77 6.92
C LYS A 331 -1.55 -27.86 6.97
N LEU A 332 -1.65 -28.84 6.08
CA LEU A 332 -0.56 -29.80 5.87
C LEU A 332 0.60 -29.12 5.13
N ILE A 333 1.83 -29.34 5.61
CA ILE A 333 3.07 -28.87 4.97
C ILE A 333 4.05 -30.04 4.83
N VAL A 334 4.71 -30.14 3.67
CA VAL A 334 5.72 -31.17 3.34
C VAL A 334 7.02 -30.50 2.92
N GLY A 335 8.17 -30.97 3.40
CA GLY A 335 9.39 -30.19 3.32
C GLY A 335 10.66 -30.84 3.86
N MET A 336 11.61 -29.99 4.24
CA MET A 336 12.89 -30.28 4.89
C MET A 336 13.11 -29.25 6.00
N ASP A 337 13.59 -29.63 7.19
CA ASP A 337 13.70 -28.72 8.35
C ASP A 337 14.94 -29.02 9.21
N ALA A 338 15.70 -27.98 9.56
CA ALA A 338 16.96 -28.09 10.29
C ALA A 338 16.83 -28.56 11.76
N THR A 339 15.61 -28.72 12.27
CA THR A 339 15.35 -29.41 13.55
C THR A 339 15.43 -30.94 13.44
N HIS A 340 15.44 -31.51 12.23
CA HIS A 340 15.70 -32.93 11.97
C HIS A 340 17.13 -33.13 11.43
N ASP A 341 17.41 -32.63 10.22
CA ASP A 341 18.76 -32.55 9.66
C ASP A 341 19.03 -31.16 9.08
N ALA A 342 20.09 -30.51 9.54
CA ALA A 342 20.55 -29.20 9.08
C ALA A 342 21.47 -29.27 7.84
N THR A 343 21.75 -30.48 7.31
CA THR A 343 22.54 -30.67 6.08
C THR A 343 21.77 -30.15 4.87
N PRO A 344 22.32 -29.20 4.09
CA PRO A 344 21.68 -28.73 2.86
C PRO A 344 21.43 -29.87 1.86
N GLY A 345 20.38 -29.72 1.05
CA GLY A 345 20.03 -30.71 0.03
C GLY A 345 18.95 -30.23 -0.93
N ARG A 346 18.82 -30.95 -2.04
CA ARG A 346 17.85 -30.67 -3.11
C ARG A 346 17.11 -31.93 -3.47
N VAL A 347 15.78 -31.85 -3.42
CA VAL A 347 14.87 -32.97 -3.67
C VAL A 347 13.72 -32.54 -4.57
N GLY A 348 13.44 -33.35 -5.60
CA GLY A 348 12.27 -33.19 -6.47
C GLY A 348 11.07 -33.95 -5.90
N LEU A 349 9.88 -33.36 -5.96
CA LEU A 349 8.59 -33.97 -5.60
C LEU A 349 7.64 -33.95 -6.78
N ARG A 350 6.79 -34.99 -6.93
CA ARG A 350 5.67 -34.99 -7.88
C ARG A 350 4.58 -35.99 -7.54
N ASP A 351 3.47 -35.90 -8.27
CA ASP A 351 2.33 -36.83 -8.20
C ASP A 351 1.84 -37.09 -6.77
N PHE A 352 2.00 -36.09 -5.89
CA PHE A 352 1.58 -36.17 -4.50
C PHE A 352 0.05 -36.18 -4.43
N ALA A 353 -0.46 -37.07 -3.59
CA ALA A 353 -1.86 -37.43 -3.48
C ALA A 353 -2.23 -37.59 -2.00
N LEU A 354 -2.78 -36.53 -1.40
CA LEU A 354 -3.38 -36.62 -0.06
C LEU A 354 -4.72 -37.35 -0.15
N THR A 355 -4.88 -38.37 0.67
CA THR A 355 -6.05 -39.26 0.75
C THR A 355 -6.64 -39.23 2.16
N ILE A 356 -7.97 -39.05 2.24
CA ILE A 356 -8.72 -38.68 3.44
C ILE A 356 -10.09 -39.38 3.52
N PRO A 357 -10.76 -39.41 4.69
CA PRO A 357 -12.12 -39.89 4.83
C PRO A 357 -13.17 -39.07 4.06
N GLU A 358 -14.20 -39.75 3.56
CA GLU A 358 -15.20 -39.26 2.59
C GLU A 358 -15.89 -37.93 2.96
N ARG A 359 -16.10 -37.64 4.25
CA ARG A 359 -16.77 -36.40 4.69
C ARG A 359 -16.03 -35.12 4.28
N ALA A 360 -14.70 -35.10 4.36
CA ALA A 360 -13.91 -33.95 3.92
C ALA A 360 -13.86 -33.84 2.39
N GLY A 361 -13.99 -34.97 1.67
CA GLY A 361 -14.07 -35.00 0.22
C GLY A 361 -15.27 -34.21 -0.32
N GLN A 362 -16.43 -34.27 0.35
CA GLN A 362 -17.66 -33.63 -0.15
C GLN A 362 -17.59 -32.09 -0.20
N GLU A 363 -16.84 -31.44 0.69
CA GLU A 363 -16.66 -29.98 0.68
C GLU A 363 -15.50 -29.54 -0.23
N VAL A 364 -14.51 -30.41 -0.48
CA VAL A 364 -13.42 -30.17 -1.44
C VAL A 364 -13.83 -30.42 -2.89
N THR A 365 -14.78 -31.33 -3.16
CA THR A 365 -15.24 -31.65 -4.53
C THR A 365 -15.69 -30.43 -5.35
N PRO A 366 -16.48 -29.47 -4.82
CA PRO A 366 -16.80 -28.23 -5.54
C PRO A 366 -15.57 -27.37 -5.89
N LEU A 367 -14.55 -27.30 -5.01
CA LEU A 367 -13.31 -26.58 -5.29
C LEU A 367 -12.50 -27.28 -6.39
N LEU A 368 -12.43 -28.61 -6.37
CA LEU A 368 -11.78 -29.40 -7.42
C LEU A 368 -12.47 -29.26 -8.79
N HIS A 369 -13.81 -29.13 -8.82
CA HIS A 369 -14.55 -28.83 -10.05
C HIS A 369 -14.50 -27.35 -10.47
N ALA A 370 -14.04 -26.46 -9.60
CA ALA A 370 -13.78 -25.05 -9.91
C ALA A 370 -12.34 -24.82 -10.41
N LEU A 371 -11.42 -25.78 -10.24
CA LEU A 371 -10.13 -25.77 -10.93
C LEU A 371 -10.36 -25.87 -12.46
N PRO A 372 -9.68 -25.05 -13.29
CA PRO A 372 -9.89 -25.07 -14.73
C PRO A 372 -9.63 -26.45 -15.38
N GLU A 373 -10.62 -26.99 -16.11
CA GLU A 373 -10.44 -28.19 -16.95
C GLU A 373 -9.41 -27.96 -18.07
N SER A 374 -9.18 -26.70 -18.45
CA SER A 374 -8.11 -26.30 -19.37
C SER A 374 -6.94 -25.74 -18.56
N PRO A 375 -5.71 -26.26 -18.70
CA PRO A 375 -4.56 -25.74 -17.97
C PRO A 375 -4.05 -24.40 -18.52
N ALA A 376 -4.75 -23.78 -19.47
CA ALA A 376 -4.42 -22.50 -20.08
C ALA A 376 -4.70 -21.32 -19.14
N LEU A 377 -3.94 -20.24 -19.33
CA LEU A 377 -4.19 -18.96 -18.67
C LEU A 377 -5.47 -18.33 -19.24
N ASP A 378 -6.49 -18.08 -18.41
CA ASP A 378 -7.65 -17.31 -18.88
C ASP A 378 -7.28 -15.84 -19.15
N ARG A 379 -7.58 -15.38 -20.36
CA ARG A 379 -7.33 -14.01 -20.81
C ARG A 379 -8.61 -13.24 -21.07
N SER A 380 -9.78 -13.81 -20.74
CA SER A 380 -11.11 -13.23 -20.94
C SER A 380 -11.23 -11.81 -20.36
N ILE A 381 -10.58 -11.54 -19.22
CA ILE A 381 -10.56 -10.23 -18.57
C ILE A 381 -9.95 -9.12 -19.44
N TYR A 382 -9.08 -9.44 -20.39
CA TYR A 382 -8.49 -8.48 -21.34
C TYR A 382 -9.28 -8.34 -22.67
N ASP A 383 -10.22 -9.25 -22.93
CA ASP A 383 -11.16 -9.16 -24.04
C ASP A 383 -12.43 -8.37 -23.66
N ARG A 384 -12.68 -8.21 -22.36
CA ARG A 384 -13.73 -7.36 -21.78
C ARG A 384 -13.63 -5.90 -22.22
N ALA A 385 -14.59 -5.47 -23.03
CA ALA A 385 -14.65 -4.11 -23.58
C ALA A 385 -14.77 -3.01 -22.51
N ASP A 386 -15.32 -3.34 -21.34
CA ASP A 386 -15.47 -2.45 -20.19
C ASP A 386 -14.15 -2.25 -19.40
N LEU A 387 -13.22 -3.21 -19.46
CA LEU A 387 -11.88 -3.12 -18.84
C LEU A 387 -10.79 -2.64 -19.80
N ARG A 388 -11.09 -2.55 -21.10
CA ARG A 388 -10.17 -2.18 -22.20
C ARG A 388 -9.52 -0.79 -22.09
N TRP A 389 -9.86 -0.02 -21.06
CA TRP A 389 -9.18 1.24 -20.72
C TRP A 389 -7.90 1.03 -19.88
N ALA A 390 -7.78 -0.09 -19.16
CA ALA A 390 -6.63 -0.40 -18.31
C ALA A 390 -5.31 -0.39 -19.09
N SER A 391 -5.31 -1.05 -20.26
CA SER A 391 -4.16 -1.11 -21.19
C SER A 391 -3.77 0.24 -21.82
N ARG A 392 -4.48 1.32 -21.48
CA ARG A 392 -4.28 2.68 -21.97
C ARG A 392 -4.00 3.71 -20.86
N ALA A 393 -4.08 3.30 -19.59
CA ALA A 393 -3.68 4.13 -18.46
C ALA A 393 -2.17 4.02 -18.26
N TYR A 394 -1.40 5.00 -18.72
CA TYR A 394 0.07 4.99 -18.65
C TYR A 394 0.61 5.82 -17.48
N THR A 395 -0.24 6.63 -16.86
CA THR A 395 0.11 7.55 -15.78
C THR A 395 -0.94 7.47 -14.69
N CYS A 396 -0.62 6.76 -13.60
CA CYS A 396 -1.41 6.79 -12.38
C CYS A 396 -0.78 7.79 -11.39
N HIS A 397 -1.56 8.33 -10.45
CA HIS A 397 -1.03 9.13 -9.33
C HIS A 397 -1.54 8.63 -7.98
N PHE A 398 -0.63 8.34 -7.05
CA PHE A 398 -0.96 7.91 -5.70
C PHE A 398 -1.28 9.12 -4.83
N THR A 399 -2.56 9.28 -4.45
CA THR A 399 -3.08 10.55 -3.94
C THR A 399 -3.65 10.39 -2.54
N PHE A 400 -2.87 10.76 -1.52
CA PHE A 400 -3.39 10.87 -0.15
C PHE A 400 -4.47 11.93 -0.08
N MET A 401 -5.63 11.57 0.45
CA MET A 401 -6.78 12.47 0.52
C MET A 401 -6.58 13.64 1.49
N TYR A 402 -5.53 13.60 2.31
CA TYR A 402 -5.09 14.67 3.20
C TYR A 402 -4.03 15.61 2.63
N ASP A 403 -3.55 15.39 1.40
CA ASP A 403 -2.51 16.25 0.79
C ASP A 403 -3.06 17.65 0.47
N LEU A 404 -2.33 18.70 0.89
CA LEU A 404 -2.75 20.10 0.77
C LEU A 404 -2.78 20.64 -0.67
N SER A 405 -2.20 19.93 -1.64
CA SER A 405 -2.36 20.19 -3.08
C SER A 405 -3.69 19.64 -3.63
N PHE A 406 -4.24 18.60 -3.01
CA PHE A 406 -5.47 17.91 -3.40
C PHE A 406 -6.69 18.29 -2.54
N PHE A 407 -6.50 18.66 -1.27
CA PHE A 407 -7.56 19.04 -0.33
C PHE A 407 -7.22 20.34 0.42
N ASP A 408 -8.17 21.27 0.47
CA ASP A 408 -8.08 22.51 1.23
C ASP A 408 -8.85 22.37 2.57
N PRO A 409 -8.15 22.32 3.73
CA PRO A 409 -8.79 22.22 5.04
C PRO A 409 -9.48 23.51 5.49
N ALA A 410 -9.17 24.67 4.90
CA ALA A 410 -9.79 25.96 5.26
C ALA A 410 -11.17 26.13 4.61
N THR A 411 -11.39 25.60 3.40
CA THR A 411 -12.74 25.55 2.78
C THR A 411 -13.44 24.19 2.92
N GLY A 412 -12.71 23.14 3.31
CA GLY A 412 -13.22 21.78 3.47
C GLY A 412 -13.52 21.09 2.14
N ARG A 413 -12.68 21.28 1.11
CA ARG A 413 -12.96 20.87 -0.27
C ARG A 413 -11.75 20.28 -0.97
N PHE A 414 -12.00 19.30 -1.84
CA PHE A 414 -11.01 18.84 -2.81
C PHE A 414 -10.78 19.91 -3.90
N THR A 415 -9.53 20.09 -4.31
CA THR A 415 -9.09 21.12 -5.27
C THR A 415 -8.74 20.52 -6.63
N VAL A 416 -9.67 19.71 -7.16
CA VAL A 416 -9.47 18.84 -8.34
C VAL A 416 -8.89 19.57 -9.55
N ASP A 417 -9.47 20.69 -9.97
CA ASP A 417 -8.99 21.42 -11.15
C ASP A 417 -7.56 21.96 -10.97
N ARG A 418 -7.21 22.45 -9.78
CA ARG A 418 -5.84 22.90 -9.46
C ARG A 418 -4.85 21.74 -9.58
N PHE A 419 -5.19 20.62 -8.93
CA PHE A 419 -4.36 19.41 -8.88
C PHE A 419 -4.15 18.78 -10.27
N LEU A 420 -5.21 18.72 -11.10
CA LEU A 420 -5.10 18.16 -12.44
C LEU A 420 -4.39 19.10 -13.42
N GLU A 421 -4.53 20.43 -13.32
CA GLU A 421 -3.72 21.36 -14.11
C GLU A 421 -2.25 21.34 -13.69
N GLU A 422 -1.95 21.12 -12.41
CA GLU A 422 -0.60 20.84 -11.90
C GLU A 422 -0.03 19.54 -12.48
N GLY A 423 -0.79 18.43 -12.41
CA GLY A 423 -0.42 17.15 -13.03
C GLY A 423 -0.22 17.25 -14.55
N LYS A 424 -1.05 18.04 -15.26
CA LYS A 424 -0.87 18.35 -16.69
C LYS A 424 0.41 19.13 -16.95
N ARG A 425 0.71 20.13 -16.12
CA ARG A 425 1.89 21.01 -16.22
C ARG A 425 3.19 20.29 -15.90
N GLU A 426 3.20 19.41 -14.90
CA GLU A 426 4.41 18.78 -14.38
C GLU A 426 4.63 17.33 -14.79
N PHE A 427 3.60 16.48 -14.87
CA PHE A 427 3.75 15.06 -15.24
C PHE A 427 3.22 14.74 -16.64
N GLY A 428 2.44 15.64 -17.23
CA GLY A 428 1.85 15.48 -18.58
C GLY A 428 0.39 15.03 -18.56
N GLY A 429 -0.24 15.09 -17.37
CA GLY A 429 -1.60 14.68 -17.08
C GLY A 429 -1.65 13.21 -16.68
N TYR A 430 -2.50 12.88 -15.71
CA TYR A 430 -2.74 11.52 -15.25
C TYR A 430 -3.90 10.88 -16.02
N ASP A 431 -3.84 9.56 -16.22
CA ASP A 431 -4.95 8.74 -16.71
C ASP A 431 -5.81 8.22 -15.54
N ALA A 432 -5.20 7.99 -14.38
CA ALA A 432 -5.85 7.49 -13.17
C ALA A 432 -5.28 8.13 -11.88
N LEU A 433 -6.07 8.15 -10.81
CA LEU A 433 -5.66 8.49 -9.43
C LEU A 433 -6.07 7.35 -8.49
N VAL A 434 -5.18 6.97 -7.57
CA VAL A 434 -5.53 6.22 -6.35
C VAL A 434 -5.91 7.22 -5.26
N LEU A 435 -7.11 7.08 -4.67
CA LEU A 435 -7.60 7.95 -3.60
C LEU A 435 -7.34 7.32 -2.24
N TRP A 436 -6.15 7.51 -1.69
CA TRP A 436 -5.70 6.83 -0.47
C TRP A 436 -6.29 7.45 0.80
N HIS A 437 -7.03 6.65 1.56
CA HIS A 437 -8.00 7.17 2.54
C HIS A 437 -7.66 6.96 4.03
N ALA A 438 -7.10 5.82 4.44
CA ALA A 438 -7.07 5.40 5.85
C ALA A 438 -5.67 5.34 6.52
N TYR A 439 -4.73 4.57 5.97
CA TYR A 439 -3.35 4.56 6.47
C TYR A 439 -2.66 5.92 6.15
N PRO A 440 -1.84 6.51 7.05
CA PRO A 440 -1.28 5.98 8.29
C PRO A 440 -2.08 6.30 9.57
N ARG A 441 -3.37 6.68 9.47
CA ARG A 441 -4.19 7.15 10.61
C ARG A 441 -5.08 6.07 11.25
N ILE A 442 -5.34 4.97 10.56
CA ILE A 442 -6.19 3.86 11.03
C ILE A 442 -5.60 3.17 12.28
N GLY A 443 -6.47 2.63 13.13
CA GLY A 443 -6.10 2.03 14.43
C GLY A 443 -6.03 3.00 15.61
N VAL A 444 -6.11 4.33 15.38
CA VAL A 444 -6.30 5.30 16.47
C VAL A 444 -7.61 5.08 17.22
N ASP A 445 -8.68 4.72 16.51
CA ASP A 445 -9.94 4.29 17.09
C ASP A 445 -10.58 3.15 16.30
N GLU A 446 -11.75 2.70 16.74
CA GLU A 446 -12.49 1.55 16.22
C GLU A 446 -12.90 1.65 14.74
N ARG A 447 -12.75 2.81 14.07
CA ARG A 447 -13.16 2.97 12.66
C ARG A 447 -12.29 2.13 11.73
N ASN A 448 -12.95 1.27 10.97
CA ASN A 448 -12.36 0.53 9.86
C ASN A 448 -12.17 1.42 8.61
N GLN A 449 -11.48 0.89 7.60
CA GLN A 449 -11.29 1.51 6.29
C GLN A 449 -12.63 2.05 5.69
N PHE A 450 -13.70 1.24 5.75
CA PHE A 450 -15.00 1.59 5.20
C PHE A 450 -15.66 2.80 5.90
N ASP A 451 -15.40 2.99 7.20
CA ASP A 451 -15.83 4.18 7.95
C ASP A 451 -15.03 5.42 7.57
N PHE A 452 -13.75 5.30 7.21
CA PHE A 452 -12.99 6.44 6.69
C PHE A 452 -13.61 6.98 5.39
N TYR A 453 -13.99 6.11 4.43
CA TYR A 453 -14.73 6.54 3.23
C TYR A 453 -16.09 7.20 3.56
N ARG A 454 -16.81 6.69 4.57
CA ARG A 454 -18.10 7.26 5.01
C ARG A 454 -17.94 8.62 5.70
N ASP A 455 -16.87 8.80 6.46
CA ASP A 455 -16.56 10.02 7.23
C ASP A 455 -15.72 11.06 6.45
N MET A 456 -15.41 10.82 5.16
CA MET A 456 -14.80 11.80 4.25
C MET A 456 -15.66 13.08 4.06
N PRO A 457 -15.10 14.19 3.54
CA PRO A 457 -15.82 15.44 3.30
C PRO A 457 -17.09 15.28 2.43
N GLY A 458 -18.27 15.31 3.08
CA GLY A 458 -19.56 15.07 2.42
C GLY A 458 -19.98 13.59 2.32
N GLY A 459 -19.20 12.68 2.90
CA GLY A 459 -19.37 11.23 2.86
C GLY A 459 -19.33 10.66 1.44
N LEU A 460 -19.89 9.47 1.24
CA LEU A 460 -19.90 8.77 -0.05
C LEU A 460 -20.48 9.62 -1.20
N LEU A 461 -21.46 10.50 -0.95
CA LEU A 461 -21.99 11.44 -1.95
C LEU A 461 -21.02 12.60 -2.27
N GLY A 462 -20.14 12.98 -1.32
CA GLY A 462 -19.02 13.87 -1.58
C GLY A 462 -17.97 13.20 -2.47
N LEU A 463 -17.68 11.92 -2.21
CA LEU A 463 -16.74 11.12 -2.99
C LEU A 463 -17.26 10.81 -4.39
N ALA A 464 -18.53 10.46 -4.56
CA ALA A 464 -19.15 10.29 -5.88
C ALA A 464 -19.02 11.57 -6.74
N ARG A 465 -19.15 12.76 -6.13
CA ARG A 465 -18.94 14.04 -6.82
C ARG A 465 -17.47 14.35 -7.11
N LEU A 466 -16.54 13.84 -6.29
CA LEU A 466 -15.11 13.90 -6.59
C LEU A 466 -14.81 13.02 -7.82
N THR A 467 -15.35 11.80 -7.87
CA THR A 467 -15.30 10.90 -9.03
C THR A 467 -15.89 11.56 -10.28
N GLU A 468 -17.08 12.17 -10.19
CA GLU A 468 -17.71 12.90 -11.31
C GLU A 468 -16.81 14.02 -11.87
N GLN A 469 -16.09 14.75 -11.01
CA GLN A 469 -15.16 15.81 -11.42
C GLN A 469 -13.91 15.26 -12.11
N LEU A 470 -13.37 14.14 -11.62
CA LEU A 470 -12.23 13.44 -12.22
C LEU A 470 -12.63 12.84 -13.58
N HIS A 471 -13.78 12.17 -13.66
CA HIS A 471 -14.36 11.65 -14.90
C HIS A 471 -14.62 12.74 -15.95
N ALA A 472 -15.06 13.93 -15.54
CA ALA A 472 -15.27 15.08 -16.44
C ALA A 472 -13.96 15.59 -17.08
N GLN A 473 -12.81 15.33 -16.46
CA GLN A 473 -11.47 15.63 -16.99
C GLN A 473 -10.83 14.42 -17.70
N GLY A 474 -11.54 13.29 -17.79
CA GLY A 474 -11.06 12.03 -18.41
C GLY A 474 -10.21 11.14 -17.49
N VAL A 475 -10.18 11.44 -16.20
CA VAL A 475 -9.31 10.79 -15.20
C VAL A 475 -10.06 9.70 -14.44
N LYS A 476 -9.47 8.52 -14.33
CA LYS A 476 -10.01 7.33 -13.67
C LYS A 476 -9.74 7.31 -12.16
N VAL A 477 -10.57 6.60 -11.39
CA VAL A 477 -10.50 6.58 -9.91
C VAL A 477 -10.33 5.16 -9.37
N PHE A 478 -9.26 4.94 -8.62
CA PHE A 478 -9.05 3.76 -7.79
C PHE A 478 -9.34 4.06 -6.32
N LEU A 479 -9.94 3.09 -5.62
CA LEU A 479 -10.05 3.04 -4.16
C LEU A 479 -9.00 2.08 -3.62
N ASP A 480 -8.33 2.39 -2.50
CA ASP A 480 -7.53 1.39 -1.79
C ASP A 480 -8.41 0.48 -0.92
N TYR A 481 -8.02 -0.78 -0.85
CA TYR A 481 -8.59 -1.83 -0.01
C TYR A 481 -7.48 -2.45 0.84
N ASN A 482 -7.60 -2.39 2.17
CA ASN A 482 -6.56 -2.80 3.12
C ASN A 482 -6.99 -4.14 3.78
N PRO A 483 -6.55 -5.32 3.27
CA PRO A 483 -7.02 -6.64 3.74
C PRO A 483 -6.48 -7.03 5.14
N TRP A 484 -5.52 -6.26 5.64
CA TRP A 484 -4.91 -6.38 6.97
C TRP A 484 -5.71 -5.66 8.06
N ASP A 485 -6.73 -4.87 7.71
CA ASP A 485 -7.62 -4.14 8.63
C ASP A 485 -8.62 -5.07 9.35
N ARG A 486 -8.06 -5.98 10.16
CA ARG A 486 -8.79 -7.02 10.91
C ARG A 486 -8.93 -6.69 12.41
N GLY A 487 -8.20 -5.68 12.90
CA GLY A 487 -8.14 -5.25 14.30
C GLY A 487 -9.04 -4.07 14.64
N THR A 488 -9.71 -3.47 13.66
CA THR A 488 -10.75 -2.45 13.86
C THR A 488 -12.15 -3.09 13.80
N ARG A 489 -13.22 -2.27 13.95
CA ARG A 489 -14.61 -2.75 13.91
C ARG A 489 -14.93 -3.37 12.54
N ARG A 490 -15.09 -4.69 12.50
CA ARG A 490 -15.52 -5.43 11.29
C ARG A 490 -16.93 -5.01 10.83
N GLU A 491 -17.20 -5.15 9.54
CA GLU A 491 -18.54 -4.91 8.95
C GLU A 491 -19.52 -6.05 9.28
N GLY A 492 -20.82 -5.78 9.12
CA GLY A 492 -21.88 -6.81 9.21
C GLY A 492 -22.02 -7.68 7.95
N VAL A 493 -21.02 -7.65 7.06
CA VAL A 493 -20.92 -8.35 5.77
C VAL A 493 -19.42 -8.65 5.50
N PRO A 494 -19.08 -9.59 4.60
CA PRO A 494 -17.70 -9.78 4.14
C PRO A 494 -17.11 -8.53 3.50
N ASP A 495 -15.79 -8.36 3.57
CA ASP A 495 -15.11 -7.16 3.09
C ASP A 495 -15.24 -7.01 1.56
N GLU A 496 -15.32 -8.12 0.83
CA GLU A 496 -15.58 -8.21 -0.60
C GLU A 496 -16.89 -7.52 -0.97
N ALA A 497 -17.93 -7.71 -0.15
CA ALA A 497 -19.23 -7.06 -0.31
C ALA A 497 -19.19 -5.58 0.15
N ALA A 498 -18.36 -5.25 1.14
CA ALA A 498 -18.18 -3.88 1.61
C ALA A 498 -17.43 -3.01 0.57
N ILE A 499 -16.31 -3.48 0.01
CA ILE A 499 -15.55 -2.76 -1.01
C ILE A 499 -16.30 -2.69 -2.34
N ALA A 500 -16.95 -3.78 -2.78
CA ALA A 500 -17.81 -3.77 -3.96
C ALA A 500 -18.92 -2.71 -3.85
N ARG A 501 -19.50 -2.57 -2.65
CA ARG A 501 -20.45 -1.50 -2.37
C ARG A 501 -19.80 -0.11 -2.41
N MET A 502 -18.61 0.10 -1.83
CA MET A 502 -17.94 1.42 -1.91
C MET A 502 -17.63 1.80 -3.36
N VAL A 503 -17.15 0.86 -4.17
CA VAL A 503 -16.92 1.02 -5.61
C VAL A 503 -18.19 1.46 -6.34
N ALA A 504 -19.35 0.89 -6.00
CA ALA A 504 -20.64 1.29 -6.57
C ALA A 504 -21.16 2.64 -6.04
N ASP A 505 -21.15 2.87 -4.72
CA ASP A 505 -21.64 4.09 -4.05
C ASP A 505 -20.77 5.32 -4.39
N ILE A 506 -19.48 5.14 -4.71
CA ILE A 506 -18.52 6.19 -5.11
C ILE A 506 -18.35 6.28 -6.65
N GLY A 507 -18.74 5.24 -7.39
CA GLY A 507 -18.61 5.19 -8.85
C GLY A 507 -17.18 4.95 -9.37
N ALA A 508 -16.32 4.35 -8.56
CA ALA A 508 -14.90 4.14 -8.87
C ALA A 508 -14.68 3.23 -10.09
N ASP A 509 -13.51 3.33 -10.72
CA ASP A 509 -13.10 2.51 -11.87
C ASP A 509 -12.10 1.42 -11.50
N GLY A 510 -11.55 1.43 -10.29
CA GLY A 510 -10.60 0.40 -9.87
C GLY A 510 -10.55 0.18 -8.36
N VAL A 511 -9.96 -0.95 -7.98
CA VAL A 511 -9.57 -1.27 -6.60
C VAL A 511 -8.07 -1.58 -6.59
N PHE A 512 -7.36 -0.89 -5.70
CA PHE A 512 -5.94 -1.04 -5.45
C PHE A 512 -5.76 -1.97 -4.25
N LEU A 513 -5.10 -3.11 -4.44
CA LEU A 513 -5.09 -4.21 -3.47
C LEU A 513 -3.81 -4.13 -2.62
N ASP A 514 -3.86 -3.29 -1.60
CA ASP A 514 -2.77 -2.99 -0.67
C ASP A 514 -2.26 -4.27 0.02
N THR A 515 -0.94 -4.50 0.05
CA THR A 515 -0.27 -5.71 0.57
C THR A 515 -0.61 -7.02 -0.14
N MET A 516 -1.45 -7.02 -1.19
CA MET A 516 -1.84 -8.22 -1.93
C MET A 516 -1.06 -8.36 -3.23
N SER A 517 -0.39 -9.49 -3.43
CA SER A 517 0.18 -9.91 -4.72
C SER A 517 -0.84 -10.57 -5.67
N ALA A 518 -2.12 -10.58 -5.30
CA ALA A 518 -3.19 -11.36 -5.93
C ALA A 518 -4.58 -10.74 -5.74
N GLY A 519 -5.53 -11.08 -6.61
CA GLY A 519 -6.95 -10.75 -6.48
C GLY A 519 -7.81 -11.99 -6.25
N GLY A 520 -8.74 -11.92 -5.29
CA GLY A 520 -9.64 -13.05 -5.00
C GLY A 520 -10.78 -13.19 -6.01
N ALA A 521 -11.16 -14.42 -6.36
CA ALA A 521 -12.30 -14.71 -7.24
C ALA A 521 -13.65 -14.24 -6.65
N GLU A 522 -13.81 -14.36 -5.32
CA GLU A 522 -14.98 -13.83 -4.60
C GLU A 522 -15.06 -12.30 -4.70
N LEU A 523 -13.93 -11.62 -4.50
CA LEU A 523 -13.80 -10.17 -4.66
C LEU A 523 -14.12 -9.72 -6.09
N ARG A 524 -13.58 -10.42 -7.11
CA ARG A 524 -13.88 -10.17 -8.54
C ARG A 524 -15.38 -10.28 -8.81
N THR A 525 -16.01 -11.34 -8.31
CA THR A 525 -17.44 -11.63 -8.47
C THR A 525 -18.31 -10.57 -7.78
N ALA A 526 -18.00 -10.22 -6.54
CA ALA A 526 -18.73 -9.21 -5.77
C ALA A 526 -18.63 -7.82 -6.44
N VAL A 527 -17.43 -7.43 -6.87
CA VAL A 527 -17.20 -6.14 -7.53
C VAL A 527 -17.89 -6.08 -8.89
N ASP A 528 -17.81 -7.11 -9.74
CA ASP A 528 -18.50 -7.10 -11.04
C ASP A 528 -20.03 -7.09 -10.89
N ALA A 529 -20.58 -7.79 -9.90
CA ALA A 529 -22.01 -7.75 -9.60
C ALA A 529 -22.48 -6.37 -9.12
N ALA A 530 -21.62 -5.59 -8.48
CA ALA A 530 -21.90 -4.23 -8.04
C ALA A 530 -21.66 -3.18 -9.15
N ARG A 531 -20.59 -3.34 -9.95
CA ARG A 531 -20.17 -2.41 -11.01
C ARG A 531 -19.20 -3.08 -12.01
N ALA A 532 -19.65 -3.22 -13.25
CA ALA A 532 -18.78 -3.59 -14.38
C ALA A 532 -17.74 -2.49 -14.71
N GLY A 533 -16.65 -2.87 -15.40
CA GLY A 533 -15.57 -1.96 -15.81
C GLY A 533 -14.53 -1.65 -14.75
N VAL A 534 -14.55 -2.35 -13.61
CA VAL A 534 -13.67 -2.11 -12.46
C VAL A 534 -12.38 -2.95 -12.53
N VAL A 535 -11.25 -2.27 -12.64
CA VAL A 535 -9.89 -2.86 -12.70
C VAL A 535 -9.39 -3.23 -11.31
N PHE A 536 -8.65 -4.33 -11.19
CA PHE A 536 -7.84 -4.64 -10.01
C PHE A 536 -6.37 -4.42 -10.29
N GLU A 537 -5.68 -3.83 -9.31
CA GLU A 537 -4.25 -3.51 -9.36
C GLU A 537 -3.59 -3.95 -8.05
N PRO A 538 -3.00 -5.17 -7.99
CA PRO A 538 -2.27 -5.69 -6.83
C PRO A 538 -0.85 -5.09 -6.72
N GLU A 539 -0.29 -5.17 -5.51
CA GLU A 539 1.06 -4.73 -5.18
C GLU A 539 2.12 -5.70 -5.73
N GLY A 540 3.13 -5.13 -6.40
CA GLY A 540 4.26 -5.83 -7.01
C GLY A 540 4.03 -6.28 -8.45
N SER A 541 4.87 -7.24 -8.88
CA SER A 541 4.62 -8.06 -10.07
C SER A 541 3.89 -9.32 -9.62
N PRO A 542 2.56 -9.43 -9.81
CA PRO A 542 1.80 -10.59 -9.36
C PRO A 542 2.20 -11.86 -10.13
N PRO A 543 1.91 -13.06 -9.59
CA PRO A 543 2.05 -14.33 -10.29
C PRO A 543 1.29 -14.35 -11.63
N LEU A 544 1.69 -15.21 -12.57
CA LEU A 544 1.14 -15.22 -13.93
C LEU A 544 -0.34 -15.61 -13.96
N GLU A 545 -0.80 -16.45 -13.04
CA GLU A 545 -2.19 -16.88 -12.90
C GLU A 545 -3.10 -15.75 -12.37
N GLN A 546 -2.52 -14.72 -11.76
CA GLN A 546 -3.28 -13.53 -11.35
C GLN A 546 -3.63 -12.62 -12.52
N LEU A 547 -3.06 -12.84 -13.71
CA LEU A 547 -3.48 -12.15 -14.92
C LEU A 547 -4.94 -12.47 -15.30
N GLU A 548 -5.50 -13.61 -14.84
CA GLU A 548 -6.91 -13.99 -15.03
C GLU A 548 -7.88 -13.03 -14.28
N VAL A 549 -7.41 -12.43 -13.18
CA VAL A 549 -8.23 -11.62 -12.24
C VAL A 549 -7.82 -10.14 -12.22
N CYS A 550 -6.56 -9.81 -12.52
CA CYS A 550 -5.96 -8.49 -12.41
C CYS A 550 -5.43 -8.00 -13.77
N SER A 551 -6.14 -7.07 -14.40
CA SER A 551 -5.77 -6.50 -15.71
C SER A 551 -4.67 -5.42 -15.66
N ALA A 552 -4.23 -5.03 -14.45
CA ALA A 552 -3.10 -4.16 -14.18
C ALA A 552 -2.33 -4.68 -12.95
N SER A 553 -1.13 -4.16 -12.69
CA SER A 553 -0.44 -4.27 -11.40
C SER A 553 0.35 -3.01 -11.06
N TRP A 554 0.53 -2.82 -9.75
CA TRP A 554 1.38 -1.78 -9.22
C TRP A 554 2.79 -2.35 -9.01
N ALA A 555 3.65 -2.22 -10.03
CA ALA A 555 5.02 -2.72 -9.99
C ALA A 555 5.91 -1.88 -9.05
N GLN A 556 5.74 -2.07 -7.75
CA GLN A 556 6.51 -1.42 -6.70
C GLN A 556 7.90 -2.03 -6.57
N GLY A 557 8.91 -1.18 -6.68
CA GLY A 557 10.30 -1.56 -6.57
C GLY A 557 10.86 -2.10 -7.88
N LEU A 558 12.19 -2.06 -7.98
CA LEU A 558 12.94 -2.60 -9.11
C LEU A 558 13.93 -3.61 -8.52
N PRO A 559 13.63 -4.92 -8.51
CA PRO A 559 14.57 -5.93 -8.05
C PRO A 559 15.82 -5.95 -8.94
N GLU A 560 16.97 -6.30 -8.36
CA GLU A 560 18.25 -6.30 -9.06
C GLU A 560 18.27 -7.37 -10.18
N LEU A 561 18.45 -6.93 -11.42
CA LEU A 561 18.63 -7.78 -12.61
C LEU A 561 19.41 -7.03 -13.70
N PRO A 562 19.97 -7.73 -14.71
CA PRO A 562 20.84 -7.13 -15.71
C PRO A 562 20.04 -6.22 -16.64
N GLU A 563 20.26 -4.91 -16.51
CA GLU A 563 19.66 -3.94 -17.41
C GLU A 563 20.24 -4.06 -18.84
N PRO A 564 19.41 -3.96 -19.89
CA PRO A 564 17.96 -3.78 -19.87
C PRO A 564 17.18 -5.10 -19.95
N GLY A 565 16.14 -5.23 -19.12
CA GLY A 565 15.19 -6.35 -19.18
C GLY A 565 13.86 -5.98 -19.87
N LEU A 566 13.17 -6.98 -20.42
CA LEU A 566 11.76 -6.89 -20.76
C LEU A 566 10.88 -7.16 -19.54
N LEU A 567 9.72 -6.53 -19.43
CA LEU A 567 8.75 -6.84 -18.37
C LEU A 567 8.07 -8.19 -18.64
N ARG A 568 8.19 -9.16 -17.71
CA ARG A 568 7.72 -10.55 -17.88
C ARG A 568 6.21 -10.64 -18.10
N LEU A 569 5.41 -10.01 -17.24
CA LEU A 569 3.95 -10.00 -17.39
C LEU A 569 3.50 -9.32 -18.69
N LYS A 570 4.23 -8.27 -19.12
CA LYS A 570 3.98 -7.54 -20.38
C LYS A 570 4.27 -8.40 -21.61
N TRP A 571 5.24 -9.32 -21.53
CA TRP A 571 5.49 -10.28 -22.60
C TRP A 571 4.43 -11.39 -22.65
N ALA A 572 3.98 -11.88 -21.49
CA ALA A 572 2.90 -12.86 -21.38
C ALA A 572 1.55 -12.31 -21.90
N GLU A 573 1.18 -11.10 -21.48
CA GLU A 573 -0.01 -10.37 -21.90
C GLU A 573 0.31 -8.89 -22.15
N PRO A 574 0.57 -8.48 -23.41
CA PRO A 574 0.85 -7.09 -23.76
C PRO A 574 -0.24 -6.08 -23.35
N ARG A 575 -1.48 -6.52 -23.13
CA ARG A 575 -2.57 -5.66 -22.64
C ARG A 575 -2.48 -5.35 -21.14
N HIS A 576 -1.74 -6.14 -20.36
CA HIS A 576 -1.54 -5.89 -18.94
C HIS A 576 -0.73 -4.61 -18.72
N MET A 577 -1.15 -3.81 -17.73
CA MET A 577 -0.54 -2.53 -17.41
C MET A 577 0.20 -2.61 -16.08
N GLN A 578 1.52 -2.45 -16.09
CA GLN A 578 2.32 -2.40 -14.87
C GLN A 578 2.79 -0.98 -14.61
N HIS A 579 2.25 -0.31 -13.59
CA HIS A 579 2.68 1.02 -13.19
C HIS A 579 3.99 0.92 -12.38
N GLN A 580 5.13 1.16 -13.04
CA GLN A 580 6.46 1.12 -12.42
C GLN A 580 6.64 2.26 -11.41
N ILE A 581 7.24 1.99 -10.24
CA ILE A 581 7.59 3.01 -9.23
C ILE A 581 8.53 2.48 -8.13
N ASN A 582 9.55 3.24 -7.77
CA ASN A 582 10.32 3.11 -6.53
C ASN A 582 10.00 4.32 -5.62
N ARG A 583 8.94 4.21 -4.81
CA ARG A 583 8.26 5.33 -4.13
C ARG A 583 9.17 6.25 -3.31
N TRP A 584 10.23 5.71 -2.72
CA TRP A 584 11.18 6.44 -1.88
C TRP A 584 12.41 6.97 -2.63
N SER A 585 12.52 6.74 -3.94
CA SER A 585 13.74 7.04 -4.69
C SER A 585 14.17 8.51 -4.62
N GLY A 586 15.46 8.72 -4.77
CA GLY A 586 16.03 10.04 -5.02
C GLY A 586 16.01 10.44 -6.50
N SER A 587 15.65 9.53 -7.41
CA SER A 587 15.65 9.70 -8.88
C SER A 587 14.79 8.61 -9.52
N HIS A 588 13.87 8.99 -10.41
CA HIS A 588 12.90 8.07 -11.02
C HIS A 588 13.29 7.66 -12.46
N ALA A 589 14.52 7.97 -12.90
CA ALA A 589 15.00 7.62 -14.23
C ALA A 589 14.88 6.11 -14.57
N ARG A 590 15.16 5.21 -13.63
CA ARG A 590 15.16 3.75 -13.89
C ARG A 590 13.79 3.16 -14.20
N GLU A 591 12.79 3.48 -13.38
CA GLU A 591 11.39 3.10 -13.58
C GLU A 591 10.79 3.75 -14.84
N LEU A 592 11.11 5.03 -15.10
CA LEU A 592 10.72 5.74 -16.33
C LEU A 592 11.31 5.06 -17.58
N GLU A 593 12.58 4.67 -17.53
CA GLU A 593 13.25 3.95 -18.60
C GLU A 593 12.68 2.54 -18.82
N ALA A 594 12.48 1.77 -17.76
CA ALA A 594 11.90 0.43 -17.82
C ALA A 594 10.47 0.45 -18.38
N ALA A 595 9.64 1.37 -17.90
CA ALA A 595 8.27 1.58 -18.38
C ALA A 595 8.25 1.97 -19.87
N PHE A 596 9.03 2.99 -20.27
CA PHE A 596 9.00 3.48 -21.64
C PHE A 596 9.53 2.46 -22.65
N PHE A 597 10.61 1.76 -22.31
CA PHE A 597 11.21 0.76 -23.20
C PHE A 597 10.26 -0.41 -23.49
N ASN A 598 9.44 -0.79 -22.49
CA ASN A 598 8.48 -1.89 -22.54
C ASN A 598 7.03 -1.50 -22.91
N GLY A 599 6.75 -0.22 -23.17
CA GLY A 599 5.37 0.22 -23.45
C GLY A 599 4.42 0.03 -22.26
N SER A 600 4.90 0.27 -21.04
CA SER A 600 4.13 0.18 -19.78
C SER A 600 3.99 1.55 -19.11
N GLY A 601 3.18 1.61 -18.04
CA GLY A 601 2.87 2.81 -17.28
C GLY A 601 3.81 3.08 -16.10
N VAL A 602 3.53 4.20 -15.41
CA VAL A 602 4.28 4.69 -14.24
C VAL A 602 3.28 5.21 -13.20
N LEU A 603 3.55 4.97 -11.91
CA LEU A 603 2.81 5.57 -10.80
C LEU A 603 3.58 6.79 -10.28
N ALA A 604 3.08 7.99 -10.51
CA ALA A 604 3.61 9.20 -9.89
C ALA A 604 3.23 9.22 -8.40
N TRP A 605 4.21 9.41 -7.52
CA TRP A 605 4.00 9.46 -6.08
C TRP A 605 5.04 10.41 -5.44
N GLU A 606 4.59 11.56 -4.91
CA GLU A 606 5.45 12.56 -4.25
C GLU A 606 5.22 12.70 -2.74
N ASN A 607 3.97 12.69 -2.24
CA ASN A 607 3.70 12.64 -0.79
C ASN A 607 3.65 11.20 -0.30
N VAL A 608 4.74 10.68 0.26
CA VAL A 608 4.85 9.28 0.69
C VAL A 608 4.45 9.17 2.17
N PHE A 609 3.24 8.67 2.41
CA PHE A 609 2.67 8.43 3.74
C PHE A 609 2.67 9.64 4.69
N GLY A 610 2.58 10.87 4.18
CA GLY A 610 2.65 12.09 4.99
C GLY A 610 4.08 12.59 5.22
N THR A 611 4.97 12.32 4.27
CA THR A 611 6.33 12.88 4.13
C THR A 611 6.55 13.26 2.67
N TRP A 612 6.84 14.55 2.41
CA TRP A 612 7.00 15.07 1.05
C TRP A 612 8.35 14.68 0.41
N ASN A 613 8.29 13.73 -0.52
CA ASN A 613 9.39 13.13 -1.29
C ASN A 613 9.25 13.44 -2.81
N PRO A 614 9.33 14.72 -3.24
CA PRO A 614 9.18 15.11 -4.63
C PRO A 614 10.21 14.48 -5.57
N TRP A 615 9.77 14.32 -6.82
CA TRP A 615 10.57 13.88 -7.95
C TRP A 615 11.52 15.02 -8.39
N ARG A 616 12.44 14.72 -9.31
CA ARG A 616 13.27 15.75 -9.94
C ARG A 616 12.57 16.39 -11.13
N ALA A 617 12.92 17.64 -11.42
CA ALA A 617 12.53 18.30 -12.67
C ALA A 617 12.87 17.48 -13.93
N GLU A 618 14.00 16.75 -13.95
CA GLU A 618 14.39 15.83 -15.03
C GLU A 618 13.42 14.66 -15.19
N ASP A 619 13.03 14.03 -14.08
CA ASP A 619 12.12 12.87 -14.05
C ASP A 619 10.72 13.29 -14.52
N ARG A 620 10.20 14.39 -13.95
CA ARG A 620 8.93 15.01 -14.35
C ARG A 620 8.93 15.40 -15.83
N ALA A 621 10.01 16.00 -16.34
CA ALA A 621 10.18 16.31 -17.77
C ALA A 621 10.38 15.08 -18.67
N THR A 622 10.73 13.92 -18.10
CA THR A 622 10.86 12.66 -18.82
C THR A 622 9.48 12.00 -18.95
N LEU A 623 8.68 11.93 -17.89
CA LEU A 623 7.31 11.43 -17.98
C LEU A 623 6.43 12.28 -18.92
N ARG A 624 6.60 13.62 -18.90
CA ARG A 624 5.95 14.54 -19.85
C ARG A 624 6.25 14.26 -21.33
N ARG A 625 7.40 13.65 -21.65
CA ARG A 625 7.79 13.23 -23.00
C ARG A 625 7.36 11.79 -23.31
N MET A 626 7.32 10.91 -22.32
CA MET A 626 6.84 9.53 -22.46
C MET A 626 5.33 9.46 -22.70
N ALA A 627 4.53 10.04 -21.81
CA ALA A 627 3.09 9.83 -21.76
C ALA A 627 2.34 10.21 -23.07
N PRO A 628 2.70 11.27 -23.82
CA PRO A 628 2.08 11.57 -25.10
C PRO A 628 2.39 10.53 -26.19
N ILE A 629 3.58 9.92 -26.17
CA ILE A 629 3.96 8.84 -27.10
C ILE A 629 3.18 7.57 -26.75
N LEU A 630 3.25 7.15 -25.47
CA LEU A 630 2.57 5.95 -24.96
C LEU A 630 1.06 5.97 -25.29
N ARG A 631 0.37 7.07 -24.96
CA ARG A 631 -1.05 7.27 -25.28
C ARG A 631 -1.36 7.28 -26.79
N THR A 632 -0.43 7.73 -27.64
CA THR A 632 -0.65 7.79 -29.10
C THR A 632 -0.55 6.42 -29.76
N PHE A 633 0.33 5.53 -29.27
CA PHE A 633 0.57 4.20 -29.84
C PHE A 633 0.08 3.08 -28.92
N ALA A 634 -0.92 3.34 -28.09
CA ALA A 634 -1.38 2.39 -27.07
C ALA A 634 -1.75 1.02 -27.64
N ASP A 635 -2.38 0.97 -28.82
CA ASP A 635 -2.73 -0.29 -29.49
C ASP A 635 -1.49 -1.05 -30.04
N LEU A 636 -0.35 -0.38 -30.24
CA LEU A 636 0.92 -1.04 -30.60
C LEU A 636 1.62 -1.58 -29.35
N PHE A 637 1.66 -0.81 -28.26
CA PHE A 637 2.21 -1.21 -26.97
C PHE A 637 1.37 -2.29 -26.25
N ALA A 638 0.15 -2.55 -26.74
CA ALA A 638 -0.72 -3.66 -26.34
C ALA A 638 -0.81 -4.77 -27.40
N SER A 639 0.08 -4.80 -28.40
CA SER A 639 0.09 -5.78 -29.49
C SER A 639 1.04 -6.94 -29.24
N GLU A 640 0.64 -8.15 -29.65
CA GLU A 640 1.48 -9.35 -29.60
C GLU A 640 2.57 -9.39 -30.68
N ALA A 641 2.52 -8.47 -31.65
CA ALA A 641 3.49 -8.31 -32.73
C ALA A 641 4.77 -7.55 -32.31
N TRP A 642 4.95 -7.31 -31.02
CA TRP A 642 6.16 -6.76 -30.42
C TRP A 642 7.39 -7.59 -30.79
N ASP A 643 8.39 -6.94 -31.39
CA ASP A 643 9.68 -7.53 -31.76
C ASP A 643 10.79 -6.90 -30.88
N PRO A 644 11.11 -7.51 -29.72
CA PRO A 644 12.02 -6.93 -28.74
C PRO A 644 13.50 -7.05 -29.14
N PHE A 645 14.35 -6.19 -28.56
CA PHE A 645 15.81 -6.17 -28.78
C PHE A 645 16.24 -6.34 -30.24
N VAL A 646 15.64 -5.58 -31.17
CA VAL A 646 16.10 -5.57 -32.57
C VAL A 646 17.53 -5.05 -32.65
N PRO A 647 18.39 -5.61 -33.53
CA PRO A 647 19.79 -5.19 -33.62
C PRO A 647 19.94 -3.71 -33.92
N THR A 648 20.90 -3.07 -33.25
CA THR A 648 21.29 -1.67 -33.47
C THR A 648 22.72 -1.61 -34.01
N LEU A 649 23.09 -0.47 -34.60
CA LEU A 649 24.43 -0.21 -35.13
C LEU A 649 25.45 0.19 -34.05
N VAL A 650 25.03 0.36 -32.80
CA VAL A 650 25.87 0.90 -31.70
C VAL A 650 25.76 -0.01 -30.49
N ALA A 651 26.87 -0.64 -30.11
CA ALA A 651 26.95 -1.50 -28.92
C ALA A 651 26.51 -0.73 -27.66
N GLY A 652 25.68 -1.39 -26.84
CA GLY A 652 25.06 -0.76 -25.66
C GLY A 652 23.82 0.09 -25.96
N VAL A 653 23.33 0.16 -27.21
CA VAL A 653 22.01 0.72 -27.52
C VAL A 653 21.03 -0.39 -27.82
N TYR A 654 19.89 -0.37 -27.14
CA TYR A 654 18.85 -1.39 -27.22
C TYR A 654 17.59 -0.78 -27.83
N ALA A 655 16.87 -1.56 -28.64
CA ALA A 655 15.70 -1.11 -29.37
C ALA A 655 14.60 -2.18 -29.34
N ASN A 656 13.37 -1.79 -29.02
CA ASN A 656 12.18 -2.63 -29.20
C ASN A 656 11.39 -2.10 -30.39
N ARG A 657 11.02 -2.96 -31.35
CA ARG A 657 10.21 -2.58 -32.51
C ARG A 657 8.74 -2.96 -32.31
N TRP A 658 7.87 -2.00 -32.59
CA TRP A 658 6.42 -2.05 -32.43
C TRP A 658 5.77 -1.81 -33.81
N PRO A 659 5.53 -2.87 -34.61
CA PRO A 659 4.93 -2.75 -35.93
C PRO A 659 3.41 -2.53 -35.85
N GLY A 660 2.86 -1.83 -36.83
CA GLY A 660 1.42 -1.59 -36.96
C GLY A 660 1.02 -1.07 -38.34
N ASP A 661 -0.29 -0.94 -38.56
CA ASP A 661 -0.85 -0.53 -39.84
C ASP A 661 -0.48 0.92 -40.17
N GLY A 662 0.34 1.10 -41.20
CA GLY A 662 0.76 2.43 -41.68
C GLY A 662 1.82 3.13 -40.81
N VAL A 663 2.25 2.54 -39.69
CA VAL A 663 3.30 3.08 -38.81
C VAL A 663 4.03 1.98 -38.02
N THR A 664 5.36 2.06 -37.98
CA THR A 664 6.21 1.26 -37.09
C THR A 664 6.93 2.18 -36.13
N VAL A 665 6.95 1.85 -34.84
CA VAL A 665 7.63 2.60 -33.79
C VAL A 665 8.80 1.80 -33.24
N TRP A 666 9.88 2.48 -32.83
CA TRP A 666 10.98 1.93 -32.05
C TRP A 666 11.09 2.70 -30.74
N THR A 667 11.05 2.01 -29.60
CA THR A 667 11.50 2.58 -28.31
C THR A 667 12.99 2.26 -28.14
N LEU A 668 13.79 3.28 -27.82
CA LEU A 668 15.25 3.21 -27.75
C LEU A 668 15.73 3.48 -26.33
N LEU A 669 16.68 2.67 -25.87
CA LEU A 669 17.27 2.74 -24.54
C LEU A 669 18.81 2.69 -24.65
N ASN A 670 19.49 3.65 -24.03
CA ASN A 670 20.92 3.83 -24.16
C ASN A 670 21.67 3.39 -22.89
N ARG A 671 22.66 2.52 -23.06
CA ARG A 671 23.63 2.09 -22.05
C ARG A 671 25.09 2.23 -22.54
N ALA A 672 25.31 2.89 -23.68
CA ALA A 672 26.64 3.08 -24.29
C ALA A 672 27.55 4.08 -23.55
N GLY A 673 27.16 4.54 -22.35
CA GLY A 673 27.94 5.44 -21.49
C GLY A 673 28.10 6.89 -22.00
N ARG A 674 27.45 7.26 -23.11
CA ARG A 674 27.51 8.59 -23.73
C ARG A 674 26.24 8.93 -24.49
N ASP A 675 25.99 10.24 -24.67
CA ASP A 675 25.04 10.73 -25.66
C ASP A 675 25.53 10.41 -27.09
N LEU A 676 24.59 10.12 -27.98
CA LEU A 676 24.86 9.73 -29.38
C LEU A 676 24.34 10.76 -30.37
N ARG A 677 25.02 10.88 -31.52
CA ARG A 677 24.65 11.76 -32.66
C ARG A 677 24.93 11.06 -34.00
N GLU A 678 24.58 9.77 -34.08
CA GLU A 678 25.06 8.85 -35.11
C GLU A 678 23.96 7.87 -35.58
N ALA A 679 24.29 7.01 -36.54
CA ALA A 679 23.40 5.97 -37.05
C ALA A 679 23.17 4.88 -35.99
N VAL A 680 21.91 4.56 -35.68
CA VAL A 680 21.53 3.58 -34.65
C VAL A 680 20.65 2.47 -35.20
N ILE A 681 19.68 2.79 -36.07
CA ILE A 681 18.77 1.82 -36.68
C ILE A 681 19.19 1.62 -38.14
N ASP A 682 19.30 0.36 -38.57
CA ASP A 682 19.32 -0.02 -39.98
C ASP A 682 18.20 -1.06 -40.22
N THR A 683 17.27 -0.77 -41.13
CA THR A 683 16.06 -1.58 -41.29
C THR A 683 15.44 -1.42 -42.69
N PRO A 684 14.71 -2.43 -43.23
CA PRO A 684 13.99 -2.30 -44.49
C PRO A 684 12.96 -1.15 -44.46
N ALA A 685 12.93 -0.34 -45.51
CA ALA A 685 12.13 0.89 -45.56
C ALA A 685 11.49 1.10 -46.94
N PRO A 686 10.16 0.99 -47.09
CA PRO A 686 9.49 1.17 -48.37
C PRO A 686 9.70 2.60 -48.91
N GLU A 687 9.52 2.78 -50.21
CA GLU A 687 9.63 4.09 -50.85
C GLU A 687 8.58 5.07 -50.31
N GLY A 688 8.90 6.37 -50.29
CA GLY A 688 8.01 7.41 -49.75
C GLY A 688 7.87 7.47 -48.21
N ALA A 689 8.32 6.45 -47.48
CA ALA A 689 8.23 6.39 -46.01
C ALA A 689 8.83 7.63 -45.32
N ARG A 690 8.07 8.21 -44.38
CA ARG A 690 8.45 9.39 -43.58
C ARG A 690 8.98 8.95 -42.22
N TRP A 691 9.93 9.67 -41.66
CA TRP A 691 10.63 9.27 -40.44
C TRP A 691 10.63 10.39 -39.42
N PHE A 692 10.44 10.06 -38.13
CA PHE A 692 10.39 11.03 -37.05
C PHE A 692 11.14 10.53 -35.83
N ASP A 693 11.93 11.40 -35.21
CA ASP A 693 12.31 11.29 -33.81
C ASP A 693 11.19 11.92 -32.99
N LEU A 694 10.44 11.08 -32.28
CA LEU A 694 9.30 11.47 -31.46
C LEU A 694 9.69 11.85 -30.02
N TRP A 695 10.93 11.59 -29.62
CA TRP A 695 11.45 12.08 -28.33
C TRP A 695 11.80 13.57 -28.39
N ARG A 696 12.36 14.00 -29.53
CA ARG A 696 12.75 15.39 -29.83
C ARG A 696 11.74 16.12 -30.72
N GLY A 697 10.84 15.40 -31.36
CA GLY A 697 9.79 15.95 -32.23
C GLY A 697 10.27 16.47 -33.58
N VAL A 698 11.33 15.87 -34.15
CA VAL A 698 11.92 16.28 -35.43
C VAL A 698 11.64 15.26 -36.54
N GLU A 699 11.40 15.73 -37.77
CA GLU A 699 11.34 14.87 -38.95
C GLU A 699 12.77 14.53 -39.41
N LEU A 700 13.04 13.25 -39.63
CA LEU A 700 14.35 12.70 -39.97
C LEU A 700 14.46 12.44 -41.47
N SER A 701 15.69 12.45 -41.98
CA SER A 701 16.03 12.06 -43.35
C SER A 701 17.10 10.94 -43.31
N PRO A 702 16.70 9.66 -43.18
CA PRO A 702 17.64 8.54 -43.16
C PRO A 702 18.43 8.41 -44.46
N ARG A 703 19.65 7.87 -44.37
CA ARG A 703 20.42 7.48 -45.56
C ARG A 703 19.80 6.21 -46.14
N ARG A 704 19.46 6.21 -47.44
CA ARG A 704 18.96 4.99 -48.12
C ARG A 704 20.10 4.17 -48.67
N GLU A 705 20.04 2.87 -48.43
CA GLU A 705 21.00 1.86 -48.90
C GLU A 705 20.20 0.72 -49.53
N GLY A 706 19.95 0.84 -50.84
CA GLY A 706 19.00 -0.02 -51.55
C GLY A 706 17.59 0.09 -50.96
N SER A 707 17.04 -1.03 -50.49
CA SER A 707 15.74 -1.12 -49.83
C SER A 707 15.77 -0.81 -48.33
N ARG A 708 16.93 -0.48 -47.75
CA ARG A 708 17.10 -0.20 -46.32
C ARG A 708 17.24 1.30 -46.04
N ALA A 709 16.89 1.69 -44.82
CA ALA A 709 17.12 3.03 -44.29
C ALA A 709 18.02 2.95 -43.04
N VAL A 710 19.15 3.66 -43.11
CA VAL A 710 20.07 3.87 -42.00
C VAL A 710 19.72 5.20 -41.33
N VAL A 711 19.20 5.11 -40.11
CA VAL A 711 18.61 6.22 -39.36
C VAL A 711 19.59 6.72 -38.31
N SER A 712 19.98 8.00 -38.44
CA SER A 712 20.71 8.71 -37.40
C SER A 712 19.77 9.40 -36.42
N VAL A 713 20.11 9.34 -35.13
CA VAL A 713 19.34 9.92 -34.02
C VAL A 713 20.25 10.72 -33.08
N GLU A 714 19.63 11.56 -32.24
CA GLU A 714 20.30 12.22 -31.13
C GLU A 714 19.75 11.64 -29.82
N LEU A 715 20.50 10.74 -29.20
CA LEU A 715 20.01 9.83 -28.16
C LEU A 715 20.72 10.10 -26.83
N GLY A 716 19.96 10.55 -25.83
CA GLY A 716 20.35 10.56 -24.41
C GLY A 716 20.06 9.18 -23.77
N PRO A 717 19.51 9.09 -22.55
CA PRO A 717 19.09 7.81 -21.96
C PRO A 717 17.97 7.10 -22.73
N LEU A 718 17.00 7.87 -23.23
CA LEU A 718 15.81 7.41 -23.94
C LEU A 718 15.65 8.10 -25.30
N GLY A 719 14.98 7.40 -26.22
CA GLY A 719 14.56 7.94 -27.50
C GLY A 719 13.40 7.15 -28.11
N CYS A 720 12.78 7.71 -29.14
CA CYS A 720 11.68 7.07 -29.85
C CYS A 720 11.70 7.47 -31.32
N VAL A 721 11.68 6.50 -32.22
CA VAL A 721 11.64 6.72 -33.67
C VAL A 721 10.35 6.14 -34.25
N ALA A 722 9.73 6.81 -35.22
CA ALA A 722 8.62 6.28 -35.98
C ALA A 722 8.88 6.36 -37.49
N MET A 723 8.63 5.26 -38.19
CA MET A 723 8.48 5.19 -39.65
C MET A 723 6.99 5.20 -39.98
N VAL A 724 6.56 6.14 -40.82
CA VAL A 724 5.17 6.31 -41.23
C VAL A 724 5.07 6.05 -42.73
N THR A 725 4.18 5.13 -43.11
CA THR A 725 3.93 4.73 -44.50
C THR A 725 2.53 5.11 -44.98
N ASP A 726 1.57 5.33 -44.07
CA ASP A 726 0.24 5.86 -44.41
C ASP A 726 0.12 7.39 -44.26
N ALA A 727 -0.61 8.01 -45.19
CA ALA A 727 -0.86 9.45 -45.24
C ALA A 727 -1.90 9.95 -44.23
N ARG A 728 -2.83 9.10 -43.75
CA ARG A 728 -3.81 9.48 -42.72
C ARG A 728 -3.12 9.60 -41.37
N THR A 729 -2.37 8.56 -40.98
CA THR A 729 -1.56 8.52 -39.75
C THR A 729 -0.55 9.67 -39.68
N LEU A 730 0.11 10.02 -40.80
CA LEU A 730 1.09 11.11 -40.89
C LEU A 730 0.62 12.45 -40.30
N THR A 731 -0.68 12.75 -40.34
CA THR A 731 -1.22 14.01 -39.76
C THR A 731 -1.16 14.00 -38.24
N GLY A 732 -1.53 12.89 -37.59
CA GLY A 732 -1.42 12.72 -36.14
C GLY A 732 0.03 12.72 -35.67
N ILE A 733 0.92 12.02 -36.40
CA ILE A 733 2.36 11.97 -36.09
C ILE A 733 2.99 13.36 -36.14
N ARG A 734 2.62 14.20 -37.13
CA ARG A 734 3.08 15.60 -37.20
C ARG A 734 2.54 16.48 -36.08
N ALA A 735 1.35 16.19 -35.54
CA ALA A 735 0.84 16.89 -34.36
C ALA A 735 1.59 16.47 -33.08
N LEU A 736 1.83 15.16 -32.88
CA LEU A 736 2.65 14.65 -31.80
C LEU A 736 4.07 15.23 -31.85
N ALA A 737 4.75 15.16 -33.00
CA ALA A 737 6.10 15.70 -33.17
C ALA A 737 6.18 17.19 -32.80
N ARG A 738 5.18 18.01 -33.17
CA ARG A 738 5.12 19.43 -32.75
C ARG A 738 4.99 19.61 -31.22
N ARG A 739 4.20 18.78 -30.54
CA ARG A 739 4.10 18.76 -29.06
C ARG A 739 5.43 18.37 -28.42
N GLN A 740 6.03 17.28 -28.90
CA GLN A 740 7.30 16.75 -28.38
C GLN A 740 8.44 17.74 -28.58
N ALA A 741 8.49 18.43 -29.73
CA ALA A 741 9.47 19.49 -29.99
C ALA A 741 9.27 20.72 -29.10
N ALA A 742 8.06 20.99 -28.60
CA ALA A 742 7.83 22.06 -27.64
C ALA A 742 8.35 21.68 -26.24
N GLU A 743 8.04 20.48 -25.75
CA GLU A 743 8.54 20.00 -24.44
C GLU A 743 10.06 19.76 -24.47
N ALA A 744 10.63 19.25 -25.57
CA ALA A 744 12.08 19.11 -25.76
C ALA A 744 12.84 20.46 -25.83
N ARG A 745 12.13 21.60 -25.91
CA ARG A 745 12.67 22.96 -25.77
C ARG A 745 12.28 23.63 -24.45
N ARG A 746 11.49 22.98 -23.59
CA ARG A 746 11.14 23.50 -22.26
C ARG A 746 12.39 23.47 -21.39
N ARG A 747 12.87 24.63 -20.97
CA ARG A 747 13.96 24.75 -20.01
C ARG A 747 13.51 24.15 -18.68
N LEU A 748 14.34 23.31 -18.07
CA LEU A 748 14.18 22.92 -16.67
C LEU A 748 14.41 24.15 -15.77
N PRO A 749 13.78 24.22 -14.57
CA PRO A 749 14.05 25.29 -13.64
C PRO A 749 15.48 25.17 -13.08
N ASP A 750 16.16 26.30 -12.84
CA ASP A 750 17.55 26.32 -12.32
C ASP A 750 17.64 25.92 -10.83
N LEU A 751 16.51 26.00 -10.13
CA LEU A 751 16.27 25.49 -8.78
C LEU A 751 14.90 24.83 -8.80
N ASP A 752 14.77 23.62 -8.25
CA ASP A 752 13.48 22.95 -8.23
C ASP A 752 12.50 23.69 -7.30
N ALA A 753 11.29 23.96 -7.80
CA ALA A 753 10.23 24.62 -7.04
C ALA A 753 9.57 23.67 -6.01
N HIS A 754 9.88 22.38 -6.10
CA HIS A 754 9.45 21.34 -5.16
C HIS A 754 10.68 20.84 -4.37
N PRO A 755 11.21 21.61 -3.40
CA PRO A 755 12.20 21.10 -2.48
C PRO A 755 11.60 19.93 -1.68
N ARG A 756 12.43 18.99 -1.26
CA ARG A 756 12.00 17.89 -0.39
C ARG A 756 11.64 18.46 0.99
N ALA A 757 10.72 17.79 1.70
CA ALA A 757 10.62 18.01 3.14
C ALA A 757 11.81 17.31 3.79
N ASP A 758 12.94 18.01 3.83
CA ASP A 758 14.20 17.50 4.34
C ASP A 758 14.50 18.07 5.74
N GLY A 759 14.25 19.36 5.97
CA GLY A 759 14.56 20.03 7.24
C GLY A 759 13.76 19.62 8.48
N VAL A 760 14.30 20.04 9.63
CA VAL A 760 13.62 20.07 10.94
C VAL A 760 12.33 20.88 10.83
N LEU A 761 11.21 20.34 11.34
CA LEU A 761 9.92 21.01 11.36
C LEU A 761 9.60 21.54 12.77
N GLU A 762 9.75 22.85 12.94
CA GLU A 762 9.32 23.54 14.16
C GLU A 762 7.79 23.53 14.31
N PRO A 763 7.25 23.44 15.53
CA PRO A 763 5.81 23.55 15.77
C PRO A 763 5.31 24.98 15.45
N LEU A 764 4.03 25.10 15.09
CA LEU A 764 3.39 26.39 14.85
C LEU A 764 3.41 27.26 16.13
N PRO A 765 3.58 28.60 16.01
CA PRO A 765 3.69 29.49 17.17
C PRO A 765 2.50 29.42 18.13
N VAL A 766 2.81 29.37 19.43
CA VAL A 766 1.84 29.28 20.52
C VAL A 766 1.43 30.67 21.01
N GLU A 767 0.13 30.93 21.10
CA GLU A 767 -0.39 32.15 21.74
C GLU A 767 -0.34 32.00 23.28
N PRO A 768 0.35 32.90 24.02
CA PRO A 768 0.41 32.83 25.48
C PRO A 768 -0.93 33.25 26.12
N THR A 769 -1.24 32.65 27.26
CA THR A 769 -2.46 32.94 28.03
C THR A 769 -2.28 34.14 28.97
N PRO A 770 -3.37 34.79 29.43
CA PRO A 770 -3.28 35.78 30.50
C PRO A 770 -2.76 35.10 31.78
N PRO A 771 -1.64 35.53 32.38
CA PRO A 771 -0.91 34.75 33.37
C PRO A 771 -1.69 34.51 34.68
N ALA A 772 -1.45 33.36 35.30
CA ALA A 772 -1.93 33.02 36.64
C ALA A 772 -0.94 33.44 37.74
N ARG A 773 -1.37 33.35 39.00
CA ARG A 773 -0.52 33.56 40.19
C ARG A 773 -0.33 32.27 40.97
N ALA A 774 0.87 32.07 41.52
CA ALA A 774 1.25 30.81 42.16
C ALA A 774 0.57 30.57 43.52
N ASP A 775 0.14 31.63 44.18
CA ASP A 775 -0.61 31.61 45.45
C ASP A 775 -2.10 31.33 45.28
N ALA A 776 -2.61 31.37 44.04
CA ALA A 776 -4.03 31.17 43.71
C ALA A 776 -4.21 30.47 42.34
N PRO A 777 -3.81 29.19 42.19
CA PRO A 777 -4.04 28.43 40.96
C PRO A 777 -5.56 28.25 40.69
N PRO A 778 -6.01 28.22 39.43
CA PRO A 778 -7.39 27.91 39.10
C PRO A 778 -7.81 26.51 39.60
N PRO A 779 -9.06 26.32 40.05
CA PRO A 779 -9.54 25.02 40.50
C PRO A 779 -9.33 23.94 39.42
N GLY A 780 -8.75 22.80 39.81
CA GLY A 780 -8.43 21.69 38.92
C GLY A 780 -7.04 21.72 38.29
N MET A 781 -6.24 22.78 38.49
CA MET A 781 -4.88 22.87 37.95
C MET A 781 -3.80 22.61 39.02
N VAL A 782 -2.72 21.94 38.62
CA VAL A 782 -1.50 21.71 39.42
C VAL A 782 -0.32 22.50 38.86
N LEU A 783 0.67 22.79 39.71
CA LEU A 783 1.86 23.57 39.35
C LEU A 783 3.02 22.68 38.92
N VAL A 784 3.48 22.88 37.69
CA VAL A 784 4.80 22.42 37.23
C VAL A 784 5.79 23.58 37.45
N PRO A 785 6.82 23.42 38.29
CA PRO A 785 7.85 24.45 38.50
C PRO A 785 8.62 24.79 37.22
N ALA A 786 9.30 25.94 37.18
CA ALA A 786 10.23 26.24 36.09
C ALA A 786 11.39 25.23 36.04
N GLY A 787 12.03 25.08 34.87
CA GLY A 787 13.19 24.20 34.70
C GLY A 787 13.31 23.59 33.30
N SER A 788 14.45 22.95 33.07
CA SER A 788 14.82 22.32 31.80
C SER A 788 14.18 20.94 31.64
N VAL A 789 13.81 20.56 30.42
CA VAL A 789 13.44 19.19 30.04
C VAL A 789 14.19 18.74 28.80
N THR A 790 14.65 17.49 28.81
CA THR A 790 15.12 16.77 27.61
C THR A 790 14.19 15.60 27.40
N MET A 791 13.65 15.46 26.19
CA MET A 791 12.72 14.40 25.82
C MET A 791 13.49 13.31 25.07
N ASP A 792 13.92 12.28 25.81
CA ASP A 792 14.33 11.01 25.22
C ASP A 792 13.08 10.20 24.86
N LEU A 793 12.83 10.01 23.57
CA LEU A 793 11.66 9.27 23.07
C LEU A 793 12.08 8.11 22.15
N ALA A 794 11.30 7.03 22.18
CA ALA A 794 11.42 5.88 21.31
C ALA A 794 10.02 5.42 20.91
N HIS A 795 9.76 5.30 19.60
CA HIS A 795 8.50 4.78 19.08
C HIS A 795 8.74 3.85 17.88
N PRO A 796 7.78 2.97 17.52
CA PRO A 796 7.89 2.16 16.31
C PRO A 796 8.03 3.07 15.08
N ARG A 797 9.05 2.82 14.26
CA ARG A 797 9.14 3.41 12.92
C ARG A 797 7.95 2.88 12.11
N ARG A 798 7.34 3.77 11.33
CA ARG A 798 6.25 3.45 10.42
C ARG A 798 6.56 4.08 9.07
N GLU A 799 5.87 3.67 8.01
CA GLU A 799 6.15 4.18 6.67
C GLU A 799 5.96 5.69 6.54
N CYS A 800 5.16 6.32 7.42
CA CYS A 800 5.03 7.77 7.51
C CYS A 800 6.27 8.52 8.04
N GLY A 801 7.29 7.82 8.55
CA GLY A 801 8.46 8.40 9.22
C GLY A 801 8.10 9.32 10.41
N CYS A 802 9.08 10.10 10.86
CA CYS A 802 8.90 11.27 11.72
C CYS A 802 9.77 12.45 11.21
N TYR A 803 9.72 13.59 11.89
CA TYR A 803 10.55 14.77 11.55
C TYR A 803 11.95 14.65 12.19
N PRO A 804 13.01 15.26 11.62
CA PRO A 804 14.33 15.27 12.25
C PRO A 804 14.38 16.13 13.51
N ASP A 805 15.15 15.73 14.52
CA ASP A 805 15.29 16.49 15.76
C ASP A 805 15.99 17.85 15.55
N PRO A 806 15.66 18.88 16.35
CA PRO A 806 16.37 20.16 16.35
C PRO A 806 17.88 19.98 16.50
N GLY A 807 18.64 20.55 15.55
CA GLY A 807 20.10 20.41 15.49
C GLY A 807 20.63 19.19 14.74
N THR A 808 19.77 18.27 14.27
CA THR A 808 20.18 17.18 13.37
C THR A 808 20.77 17.76 12.07
N PRO A 809 21.95 17.33 11.62
CA PRO A 809 22.56 17.85 10.39
C PRO A 809 21.93 17.23 9.13
N PRO A 810 21.95 17.92 7.97
CA PRO A 810 21.16 17.54 6.79
C PRO A 810 21.37 16.13 6.26
N GLU A 811 22.61 15.63 6.32
CA GLU A 811 22.96 14.27 5.90
C GLU A 811 22.27 13.16 6.73
N ARG A 812 21.81 13.48 7.95
CA ARG A 812 21.11 12.55 8.86
C ARG A 812 19.58 12.69 8.82
N TRP A 813 19.00 13.71 8.19
CA TRP A 813 17.54 13.91 8.18
C TRP A 813 16.75 12.72 7.62
N ARG A 814 17.34 11.97 6.67
CA ARG A 814 16.79 10.71 6.16
C ARG A 814 16.57 9.64 7.22
N GLU A 815 17.33 9.64 8.32
CA GLU A 815 17.19 8.66 9.41
C GLU A 815 15.83 8.77 10.13
N PHE A 816 15.13 9.91 10.03
CA PHE A 816 13.81 10.15 10.62
C PHE A 816 12.70 10.06 9.56
N LEU A 817 12.91 10.70 8.41
CA LEU A 817 11.91 10.87 7.36
C LEU A 817 11.65 9.60 6.54
N TRP A 818 12.62 8.67 6.50
CA TRP A 818 12.54 7.43 5.71
C TRP A 818 11.82 6.31 6.48
N GLY A 819 10.82 5.69 5.83
CA GLY A 819 9.97 4.69 6.48
C GLY A 819 10.65 3.37 6.86
N ALA A 820 11.68 2.93 6.12
CA ALA A 820 12.29 1.62 6.33
C ALA A 820 13.49 1.64 7.32
N PRO A 821 13.79 0.53 8.03
CA PRO A 821 13.03 -0.72 8.09
C PRO A 821 11.76 -0.56 8.95
N PHE A 822 10.62 -1.04 8.44
CA PHE A 822 9.27 -0.65 8.89
C PHE A 822 8.86 -1.24 10.26
N ASP A 823 9.74 -2.02 10.87
CA ASP A 823 9.64 -2.72 12.15
C ASP A 823 10.66 -2.20 13.19
N GLY A 824 11.61 -1.36 12.78
CA GLY A 824 12.62 -0.78 13.67
C GLY A 824 12.07 0.28 14.61
N THR A 825 12.85 0.64 15.64
CA THR A 825 12.57 1.82 16.47
C THR A 825 13.04 3.10 15.77
N LEU A 826 12.32 4.20 15.97
CA LEU A 826 12.86 5.56 15.79
C LEU A 826 13.05 6.20 17.16
N GLU A 827 14.26 6.69 17.41
CA GLU A 827 14.66 7.36 18.64
C GLU A 827 14.79 8.87 18.39
N HIS A 828 14.38 9.67 19.37
CA HIS A 828 14.44 11.13 19.35
C HIS A 828 15.08 11.65 20.65
N HIS A 829 15.89 12.71 20.53
CA HIS A 829 16.53 13.41 21.65
C HIS A 829 16.26 14.91 21.55
N ILE A 830 15.10 15.35 22.04
CA ILE A 830 14.62 16.73 21.88
C ILE A 830 14.89 17.53 23.16
N GLY A 831 15.92 18.38 23.13
CA GLY A 831 16.22 19.32 24.21
C GLY A 831 17.71 19.67 24.32
N PRO A 832 18.14 20.29 25.44
CA PRO A 832 17.30 20.76 26.54
C PRO A 832 16.35 21.91 26.13
N VAL A 833 15.12 21.87 26.64
CA VAL A 833 14.10 22.92 26.48
C VAL A 833 13.86 23.58 27.85
N GLU A 834 14.19 24.87 27.98
CA GLU A 834 13.89 25.63 29.19
C GLU A 834 12.41 26.00 29.25
N LEU A 835 11.69 25.48 30.25
CA LEU A 835 10.29 25.80 30.49
C LEU A 835 10.13 26.77 31.66
N PRO A 836 9.31 27.84 31.53
CA PRO A 836 8.87 28.62 32.68
C PRO A 836 7.99 27.76 33.59
N ALA A 837 7.64 28.28 34.77
CA ALA A 837 6.59 27.65 35.57
C ALA A 837 5.24 27.75 34.82
N PHE A 838 4.44 26.69 34.86
CA PHE A 838 3.10 26.67 34.27
C PHE A 838 2.13 25.88 35.14
N LEU A 839 0.84 26.17 34.99
CA LEU A 839 -0.24 25.38 35.57
C LEU A 839 -0.79 24.45 34.50
N ILE A 840 -1.04 23.19 34.82
CA ILE A 840 -1.67 22.19 33.95
C ILE A 840 -2.90 21.60 34.63
N ASP A 841 -3.95 21.28 33.86
CA ASP A 841 -5.10 20.56 34.37
C ASP A 841 -4.70 19.18 34.89
N ALA A 842 -5.10 18.86 36.13
CA ALA A 842 -4.79 17.59 36.79
C ALA A 842 -5.40 16.37 36.07
N HIS A 843 -6.42 16.61 35.24
CA HIS A 843 -7.20 15.63 34.49
C HIS A 843 -7.43 16.14 33.07
N GLU A 844 -7.86 15.26 32.17
CA GLU A 844 -8.41 15.66 30.87
C GLU A 844 -9.71 16.46 31.04
N VAL A 845 -10.05 17.28 30.05
CA VAL A 845 -11.30 18.05 30.06
C VAL A 845 -12.50 17.11 30.00
N THR A 846 -13.38 17.17 30.99
CA THR A 846 -14.52 16.25 31.08
C THR A 846 -15.69 16.67 30.17
N ASN A 847 -16.57 15.72 29.85
CA ASN A 847 -17.78 16.01 29.06
C ASN A 847 -18.69 17.05 29.74
N ALA A 848 -18.82 17.01 31.07
CA ALA A 848 -19.58 17.99 31.85
C ALA A 848 -19.02 19.41 31.65
N GLU A 849 -17.71 19.54 31.57
CA GLU A 849 -17.04 20.83 31.37
C GLU A 849 -17.16 21.32 29.94
N PHE A 850 -16.99 20.44 28.96
CA PHE A 850 -17.27 20.77 27.57
C PHE A 850 -18.74 21.17 27.37
N ALA A 851 -19.68 20.57 28.11
CA ALA A 851 -21.08 21.00 28.13
C ALA A 851 -21.27 22.40 28.74
N ARG A 852 -20.49 22.77 29.78
CA ARG A 852 -20.44 24.17 30.28
C ARG A 852 -19.93 25.13 29.21
N PHE A 853 -18.84 24.78 28.52
CA PHE A 853 -18.28 25.55 27.40
C PHE A 853 -19.32 25.81 26.30
N LEU A 854 -19.96 24.75 25.77
CA LEU A 854 -20.97 24.90 24.71
C LEU A 854 -22.15 25.76 25.14
N LYS A 855 -22.62 25.61 26.39
CA LYS A 855 -23.73 26.37 26.95
C LYS A 855 -23.38 27.85 27.18
N ALA A 856 -22.15 28.15 27.59
CA ALA A 856 -21.73 29.51 27.94
C ALA A 856 -21.22 30.31 26.73
N SER A 857 -20.48 29.68 25.82
CA SER A 857 -19.93 30.32 24.61
C SER A 857 -20.91 30.37 23.44
N GLY A 858 -21.88 29.44 23.40
CA GLY A 858 -22.71 29.23 22.21
C GLY A 858 -21.95 28.61 21.02
N TYR A 859 -20.77 28.04 21.25
CA TYR A 859 -19.91 27.45 20.21
C TYR A 859 -20.64 26.41 19.35
N ARG A 860 -20.32 26.41 18.05
CA ARG A 860 -20.85 25.49 17.05
C ARG A 860 -19.72 25.10 16.11
N ALA A 861 -19.30 23.84 16.16
CA ALA A 861 -18.39 23.27 15.17
C ALA A 861 -18.93 23.49 13.74
N GLN A 862 -18.07 24.02 12.87
CA GLN A 862 -18.45 24.40 11.49
C GLN A 862 -18.83 23.17 10.66
N CYS A 863 -18.01 22.12 10.75
CA CYS A 863 -18.37 20.79 10.29
C CYS A 863 -18.96 20.00 11.46
N ARG A 864 -20.09 19.31 11.24
CA ARG A 864 -20.75 18.48 12.26
C ARG A 864 -20.43 16.99 12.17
N THR A 865 -19.69 16.54 11.16
CA THR A 865 -19.22 15.15 11.07
C THR A 865 -18.43 14.80 12.32
N ASN A 866 -18.78 13.68 12.95
CA ASN A 866 -18.22 13.15 14.20
C ASN A 866 -18.15 14.08 15.42
N PHE A 867 -18.67 15.32 15.37
CA PHE A 867 -18.63 16.26 16.50
C PHE A 867 -19.46 15.75 17.69
N LEU A 868 -18.77 15.33 18.74
CA LEU A 868 -19.34 14.68 19.93
C LEU A 868 -20.25 13.49 19.54
N LYS A 869 -19.75 12.57 18.71
CA LYS A 869 -20.49 11.39 18.19
C LYS A 869 -21.09 10.53 19.33
N HIS A 870 -20.44 10.50 20.49
CA HIS A 870 -20.87 9.85 21.74
C HIS A 870 -21.99 10.58 22.50
N TRP A 871 -22.40 11.78 22.07
CA TRP A 871 -23.54 12.52 22.63
C TRP A 871 -24.78 12.32 21.74
N PRO A 872 -25.66 11.33 22.01
CA PRO A 872 -26.79 11.01 21.16
C PRO A 872 -27.73 12.22 21.00
N GLY A 873 -28.03 12.59 19.76
CA GLY A 873 -28.82 13.79 19.44
C GLY A 873 -28.12 15.13 19.77
N GLY A 874 -26.84 15.12 20.13
CA GLY A 874 -26.11 16.28 20.65
C GLY A 874 -26.37 16.57 22.13
N VAL A 875 -26.88 15.60 22.89
CA VAL A 875 -27.12 15.71 24.34
C VAL A 875 -26.11 14.85 25.09
N MET A 876 -25.39 15.46 26.04
CA MET A 876 -24.43 14.77 26.90
C MET A 876 -25.12 13.70 27.76
N PRO A 877 -24.71 12.41 27.69
CA PRO A 877 -25.19 11.39 28.61
C PRO A 877 -24.71 11.68 30.03
N ARG A 878 -25.60 11.63 31.03
CA ARG A 878 -25.22 11.83 32.44
C ARG A 878 -24.15 10.84 32.91
N ALA A 879 -24.16 9.61 32.39
CA ALA A 879 -23.18 8.58 32.71
C ALA A 879 -21.76 8.92 32.25
N LEU A 880 -21.59 9.77 31.23
CA LEU A 880 -20.29 10.20 30.71
C LEU A 880 -19.85 11.55 31.26
N ALA A 881 -20.59 12.15 32.20
CA ALA A 881 -20.35 13.52 32.68
C ALA A 881 -18.90 13.74 33.12
N ASP A 882 -18.37 12.81 33.90
CA ASP A 882 -17.04 12.87 34.52
C ASP A 882 -15.97 12.10 33.73
N HIS A 883 -16.33 11.54 32.56
CA HIS A 883 -15.39 10.97 31.58
C HIS A 883 -14.74 12.09 30.75
N PRO A 884 -13.54 11.87 30.17
CA PRO A 884 -12.92 12.82 29.24
C PRO A 884 -13.81 13.07 28.00
N VAL A 885 -13.73 14.28 27.46
CA VAL A 885 -14.39 14.60 26.18
C VAL A 885 -13.54 14.09 25.01
N ALA A 886 -14.11 13.12 24.29
CA ALA A 886 -13.59 12.64 23.01
C ALA A 886 -14.38 13.26 21.83
N TYR A 887 -14.09 12.85 20.60
CA TYR A 887 -14.79 13.30 19.39
C TYR A 887 -14.74 14.83 19.18
N VAL A 888 -13.58 15.41 19.50
CA VAL A 888 -13.21 16.83 19.35
C VAL A 888 -11.93 16.93 18.52
N ASP A 889 -11.88 17.86 17.56
CA ASP A 889 -10.65 18.12 16.79
C ASP A 889 -9.76 19.13 17.53
N LEU A 890 -8.52 19.30 17.04
CA LEU A 890 -7.56 20.27 17.57
C LEU A 890 -8.11 21.71 17.60
N GLY A 891 -9.01 22.07 16.68
CA GLY A 891 -9.71 23.36 16.66
C GLY A 891 -10.79 23.50 17.74
N ASP A 892 -11.58 22.45 17.97
CA ASP A 892 -12.55 22.36 19.07
C ASP A 892 -11.84 22.46 20.44
N ALA A 893 -10.73 21.74 20.60
CA ALA A 893 -9.90 21.74 21.81
C ALA A 893 -9.31 23.13 22.09
N ARG A 894 -8.68 23.77 21.07
CA ARG A 894 -8.21 25.17 21.14
C ARG A 894 -9.35 26.16 21.43
N ALA A 895 -10.57 25.92 20.92
CA ALA A 895 -11.73 26.77 21.18
C ALA A 895 -12.22 26.69 22.63
N TYR A 896 -12.25 25.48 23.21
CA TYR A 896 -12.49 25.30 24.65
C TYR A 896 -11.41 25.98 25.49
N ALA A 897 -10.13 25.74 25.18
CA ALA A 897 -9.01 26.25 25.96
C ALA A 897 -9.04 27.78 26.06
N ARG A 898 -9.20 28.48 24.92
CA ARG A 898 -9.34 29.94 24.89
C ARG A 898 -10.55 30.45 25.68
N TRP A 899 -11.70 29.76 25.62
CA TRP A 899 -12.87 30.11 26.43
C TRP A 899 -12.61 29.95 27.93
N ALA A 900 -11.85 28.92 28.34
CA ALA A 900 -11.44 28.70 29.72
C ALA A 900 -10.34 29.67 30.20
N GLY A 901 -9.80 30.54 29.33
CA GLY A 901 -8.65 31.38 29.63
C GLY A 901 -7.34 30.60 29.77
N LYS A 902 -7.21 29.53 28.99
CA LYS A 902 -6.11 28.55 28.94
C LYS A 902 -5.63 28.34 27.48
N ARG A 903 -4.62 27.49 27.27
CA ARG A 903 -4.17 26.96 25.96
C ARG A 903 -3.95 25.44 26.05
N LEU A 904 -3.62 24.78 24.95
CA LEU A 904 -3.17 23.37 25.01
C LEU A 904 -1.70 23.30 25.48
N PRO A 905 -1.29 22.21 26.15
CA PRO A 905 0.12 21.99 26.49
C PRO A 905 0.95 21.83 25.22
N THR A 906 2.13 22.45 25.13
CA THR A 906 3.14 22.02 24.16
C THR A 906 3.64 20.61 24.51
N GLU A 907 4.23 19.91 23.55
CA GLU A 907 4.75 18.56 23.79
C GLU A 907 5.75 18.45 24.97
N PRO A 908 6.72 19.39 25.15
CA PRO A 908 7.63 19.36 26.30
C PRO A 908 6.95 19.65 27.64
N GLU A 909 5.93 20.53 27.66
CA GLU A 909 5.13 20.80 28.87
C GLU A 909 4.33 19.56 29.28
N TRP A 910 3.70 18.88 28.31
CA TRP A 910 3.02 17.62 28.57
C TRP A 910 3.99 16.55 29.10
N HIS A 911 5.14 16.40 28.43
CA HIS A 911 6.15 15.40 28.81
C HIS A 911 6.67 15.64 30.23
N ARG A 912 7.02 16.87 30.58
CA ARG A 912 7.49 17.20 31.93
C ARG A 912 6.39 17.06 32.99
N ALA A 913 5.14 17.38 32.66
CA ALA A 913 3.99 17.14 33.56
C ALA A 913 3.75 15.64 33.82
N ALA A 914 4.04 14.77 32.85
CA ALA A 914 3.91 13.31 32.96
C ALA A 914 5.11 12.66 33.68
N GLN A 915 6.33 13.05 33.32
CA GLN A 915 7.58 12.43 33.79
C GLN A 915 8.10 13.02 35.11
N GLY A 916 7.96 14.33 35.33
CA GLY A 916 8.79 15.01 36.32
C GLY A 916 10.25 15.11 35.88
N ASP A 917 11.15 15.28 36.84
CA ASP A 917 12.57 15.57 36.60
C ASP A 917 13.48 14.33 36.85
N ASP A 918 12.94 13.10 36.85
CA ASP A 918 13.66 11.86 37.24
C ASP A 918 13.76 10.75 36.14
N GLY A 919 13.35 11.05 34.91
CA GLY A 919 13.52 10.13 33.77
C GLY A 919 12.64 8.88 33.79
N ARG A 920 11.54 8.86 34.55
CA ARG A 920 10.61 7.72 34.60
C ARG A 920 9.90 7.45 33.25
N ALA A 921 9.82 6.17 32.88
CA ALA A 921 9.16 5.71 31.65
C ALA A 921 7.64 5.83 31.71
N TRP A 922 7.02 5.69 32.88
CA TRP A 922 5.59 5.87 33.13
C TRP A 922 5.37 6.92 34.21
N PRO A 923 4.20 7.59 34.27
CA PRO A 923 3.96 8.65 35.26
C PRO A 923 4.20 8.23 36.72
N TRP A 924 3.97 6.95 37.03
CA TRP A 924 4.17 6.34 38.35
C TRP A 924 5.54 5.71 38.60
N GLY A 925 6.40 5.51 37.58
CA GLY A 925 7.67 4.80 37.75
C GLY A 925 8.27 4.23 36.46
N LYS A 926 9.12 3.19 36.59
CA LYS A 926 9.83 2.58 35.46
C LYS A 926 9.07 1.45 34.77
N GLU A 927 8.39 0.61 35.55
CA GLU A 927 7.66 -0.55 35.03
C GLU A 927 6.21 -0.20 34.67
N PHE A 928 5.69 -0.86 33.63
CA PHE A 928 4.27 -0.78 33.29
C PHE A 928 3.40 -1.49 34.34
N ASP A 929 2.23 -0.92 34.64
CA ASP A 929 1.27 -1.46 35.59
C ASP A 929 -0.15 -1.17 35.09
N ALA A 930 -0.83 -2.20 34.57
CA ALA A 930 -2.18 -2.09 34.03
C ALA A 930 -3.24 -1.74 35.09
N ALA A 931 -2.94 -1.85 36.39
CA ALA A 931 -3.85 -1.39 37.45
C ALA A 931 -3.80 0.13 37.69
N ARG A 932 -2.98 0.88 36.92
CA ARG A 932 -2.76 2.33 37.05
C ARG A 932 -3.23 3.16 35.86
N CYS A 933 -3.85 2.56 34.86
CA CYS A 933 -4.30 3.24 33.65
C CYS A 933 -5.45 2.49 32.99
N ASN A 934 -6.24 3.21 32.17
CA ASN A 934 -7.18 2.60 31.24
C ASN A 934 -6.47 2.35 29.90
N GLY A 935 -5.70 1.27 29.79
CA GLY A 935 -4.87 0.96 28.61
C GLY A 935 -5.42 -0.14 27.69
N SER A 936 -6.57 -0.74 28.00
CA SER A 936 -7.16 -1.88 27.28
C SER A 936 -8.65 -2.06 27.58
N GLY A 937 -9.37 -0.94 27.69
CA GLY A 937 -10.78 -0.88 28.06
C GLY A 937 -11.74 -1.07 26.89
N ALA A 938 -13.04 -1.12 27.19
CA ALA A 938 -14.13 -1.07 26.20
C ALA A 938 -14.69 0.37 26.02
N GLY A 939 -13.89 1.38 26.34
CA GLY A 939 -14.28 2.79 26.39
C GLY A 939 -13.48 3.59 27.42
N THR A 940 -13.74 4.90 27.49
CA THR A 940 -13.13 5.79 28.49
C THR A 940 -13.63 5.49 29.91
N THR A 941 -12.83 5.87 30.91
CA THR A 941 -13.19 5.87 32.35
C THR A 941 -13.44 7.30 32.85
N PRO A 942 -14.12 7.48 33.99
CA PRO A 942 -14.12 8.76 34.70
C PRO A 942 -12.70 9.21 34.99
N VAL A 943 -12.41 10.50 34.86
CA VAL A 943 -11.05 11.02 35.11
C VAL A 943 -10.68 10.91 36.59
N GLY A 944 -9.40 10.69 36.88
CA GLY A 944 -8.88 10.45 38.23
C GLY A 944 -9.21 9.06 38.80
N SER A 945 -9.76 8.13 38.00
CA SER A 945 -10.09 6.77 38.45
C SER A 945 -8.86 5.98 38.93
N PHE A 946 -7.68 6.27 38.36
CA PHE A 946 -6.44 5.55 38.64
C PHE A 946 -5.45 6.40 39.45
N SER A 947 -5.83 6.82 40.66
CA SER A 947 -4.99 7.68 41.51
C SER A 947 -3.60 7.11 41.88
N ALA A 948 -3.36 5.81 41.66
CA ALA A 948 -2.06 5.16 41.79
C ALA A 948 -1.14 5.35 40.56
N GLY A 949 -1.70 5.80 39.43
CA GLY A 949 -1.01 6.17 38.20
C GLY A 949 -0.65 7.65 38.10
N ARG A 950 -0.90 8.43 39.15
CA ARG A 950 -0.64 9.88 39.19
C ARG A 950 0.83 10.23 38.93
N SER A 951 1.06 11.26 38.11
CA SER A 951 2.38 11.84 37.83
C SER A 951 2.99 12.51 39.07
N PRO A 952 4.32 12.74 39.12
CA PRO A 952 4.95 13.34 40.29
C PRO A 952 4.53 14.79 40.56
N PHE A 953 4.01 15.51 39.56
CA PHE A 953 3.42 16.85 39.72
C PHE A 953 1.90 16.82 39.99
N GLY A 954 1.29 15.63 40.06
CA GLY A 954 -0.10 15.47 40.48
C GLY A 954 -1.14 15.30 39.37
N CYS A 955 -0.71 15.04 38.13
CA CYS A 955 -1.64 14.79 37.02
C CYS A 955 -2.05 13.31 36.97
N ASP A 956 -3.35 13.02 36.95
CA ASP A 956 -3.87 11.67 36.68
C ASP A 956 -4.03 11.44 35.17
N ASP A 957 -4.17 10.15 34.81
CA ASP A 957 -4.52 9.66 33.47
C ASP A 957 -3.60 10.13 32.34
N MET A 958 -2.36 10.54 32.67
CA MET A 958 -1.29 10.87 31.71
C MET A 958 -0.80 9.65 30.88
N ALA A 959 -1.37 8.47 31.08
CA ALA A 959 -1.13 7.28 30.27
C ALA A 959 -2.42 6.46 30.13
N GLY A 960 -2.81 6.12 28.91
CA GLY A 960 -4.10 5.50 28.59
C GLY A 960 -5.26 6.50 28.63
N ASN A 961 -6.47 5.99 28.86
CA ASN A 961 -7.75 6.71 28.75
C ASN A 961 -7.95 7.38 27.39
N VAL A 962 -7.46 8.60 27.15
CA VAL A 962 -7.52 9.25 25.83
C VAL A 962 -6.17 9.83 25.41
N TRP A 963 -5.88 9.72 24.12
CA TRP A 963 -4.78 10.43 23.47
C TRP A 963 -5.02 11.92 23.64
N GLU A 964 -4.00 12.68 24.02
CA GLU A 964 -4.15 14.11 24.26
C GLU A 964 -3.61 14.97 23.11
N TRP A 965 -4.43 15.91 22.64
CA TRP A 965 -3.99 16.99 21.75
C TRP A 965 -2.96 17.89 22.45
N THR A 966 -1.82 18.12 21.78
CA THR A 966 -0.83 19.12 22.17
C THR A 966 -0.89 20.36 21.27
N GLU A 967 -0.33 21.47 21.73
CA GLU A 967 -0.04 22.66 20.93
C GLU A 967 1.29 22.47 20.18
N SER A 968 1.38 21.42 19.37
CA SER A 968 2.59 21.05 18.60
C SER A 968 2.24 20.52 17.21
N GLU A 969 1.33 21.25 16.55
CA GLU A 969 1.01 21.13 15.13
C GLU A 969 2.22 21.54 14.27
N ARG A 970 2.46 20.81 13.19
CA ARG A 970 3.55 21.01 12.21
C ARG A 970 3.01 20.84 10.79
N SER A 971 3.72 21.38 9.80
CA SER A 971 3.44 21.18 8.38
C SER A 971 4.68 21.29 7.52
N ASP A 972 4.79 20.44 6.51
CA ASP A 972 5.80 20.50 5.45
C ASP A 972 5.32 21.24 4.18
N GLY A 973 4.11 21.83 4.22
CA GLY A 973 3.45 22.46 3.08
C GLY A 973 2.53 21.54 2.26
N HIS A 974 2.69 20.22 2.39
CA HIS A 974 1.87 19.20 1.70
C HIS A 974 1.04 18.35 2.69
N THR A 975 1.51 18.22 3.92
CA THR A 975 0.91 17.46 5.01
C THR A 975 0.82 18.35 6.24
N ARG A 976 -0.24 18.19 7.04
CA ARG A 976 -0.32 18.72 8.41
C ARG A 976 -0.36 17.56 9.40
N PHE A 977 0.28 17.71 10.54
CA PHE A 977 0.21 16.73 11.61
C PHE A 977 0.35 17.40 12.98
N CYS A 978 -0.07 16.70 14.02
CA CYS A 978 0.13 17.10 15.41
C CYS A 978 0.74 15.93 16.17
N MET A 979 1.58 16.22 17.17
CA MET A 979 2.04 15.19 18.09
C MET A 979 0.96 14.98 19.16
N ILE A 980 0.58 13.74 19.39
CA ILE A 980 -0.34 13.33 20.46
C ILE A 980 0.38 12.45 21.47
N ARG A 981 -0.08 12.49 22.72
CA ARG A 981 0.61 11.92 23.88
C ARG A 981 -0.34 11.07 24.76
N GLY A 982 0.23 10.18 25.58
CA GLY A 982 -0.49 9.38 26.59
C GLY A 982 -0.97 7.99 26.15
N GLY A 983 -1.32 7.80 24.88
CA GLY A 983 -2.02 6.58 24.46
C GLY A 983 -3.52 6.67 24.73
N SER A 984 -4.28 5.56 24.66
CA SER A 984 -5.72 5.56 24.93
C SER A 984 -6.24 4.23 25.49
N TRP A 985 -7.55 4.15 25.75
CA TRP A 985 -8.25 2.92 26.14
C TRP A 985 -8.27 1.84 25.05
N PHE A 986 -8.10 2.22 23.78
CA PHE A 986 -8.22 1.33 22.61
C PHE A 986 -6.85 0.97 22.02
N SER A 987 -6.71 -0.25 21.52
CA SER A 987 -5.62 -0.68 20.64
C SER A 987 -6.14 -1.61 19.56
N ALA A 988 -5.79 -1.35 18.30
CA ALA A 988 -6.02 -2.28 17.21
C ALA A 988 -4.85 -3.28 17.12
N GLU A 989 -5.16 -4.56 16.94
CA GLU A 989 -4.18 -5.66 16.94
C GLU A 989 -4.16 -6.45 15.62
N GLY A 990 -3.12 -7.26 15.43
CA GLY A 990 -2.97 -8.14 14.25
C GLY A 990 -2.34 -7.48 13.01
N SER A 991 -1.84 -6.25 13.11
CA SER A 991 -1.04 -5.60 12.06
C SER A 991 -0.09 -4.54 12.60
N VAL A 992 1.08 -4.39 11.97
CA VAL A 992 2.05 -3.30 12.22
C VAL A 992 1.63 -1.96 11.61
N TRP A 993 0.64 -1.96 10.70
CA TRP A 993 0.21 -0.74 9.99
C TRP A 993 -0.75 0.15 10.81
N TYR A 994 -1.28 -0.30 11.95
CA TYR A 994 -2.04 0.58 12.83
C TYR A 994 -1.17 1.71 13.43
N VAL A 995 -1.79 2.81 13.83
CA VAL A 995 -1.19 3.70 14.83
C VAL A 995 -1.15 2.94 16.15
N PRO A 996 -0.04 2.98 16.93
CA PRO A 996 0.01 2.36 18.25
C PRO A 996 -1.15 2.82 19.13
N GLY A 997 -1.79 1.88 19.82
CA GLY A 997 -2.84 2.15 20.80
C GLY A 997 -2.40 1.84 22.22
N GLY A 998 -3.38 1.58 23.08
CA GLY A 998 -3.21 1.28 24.50
C GLY A 998 -2.57 2.42 25.28
N ALA A 999 -2.24 2.19 26.55
CA ALA A 999 -1.47 3.15 27.33
C ALA A 999 -0.03 3.24 26.80
N GLN A 1000 0.49 4.46 26.63
CA GLN A 1000 1.83 4.72 26.08
C GLN A 1000 2.75 5.34 27.15
N PRO A 1001 4.06 5.03 27.14
CA PRO A 1001 5.00 5.59 28.11
C PRO A 1001 5.27 7.07 27.85
N ASN A 1002 5.79 7.75 28.87
CA ASN A 1002 6.34 9.11 28.79
C ASN A 1002 7.41 9.24 27.69
N THR A 1003 8.11 8.16 27.38
CA THR A 1003 9.12 8.09 26.31
C THR A 1003 8.53 7.76 24.93
N SER A 1004 7.22 7.96 24.69
CA SER A 1004 6.55 7.71 23.40
C SER A 1004 5.69 8.91 22.95
N HIS A 1005 5.47 9.03 21.64
CA HIS A 1005 4.50 9.92 21.00
C HIS A 1005 3.97 9.33 19.69
N ALA A 1006 2.94 9.93 19.10
CA ALA A 1006 2.50 9.59 17.75
C ALA A 1006 2.35 10.83 16.84
N LYS A 1007 2.86 10.72 15.61
CA LYS A 1007 2.65 11.66 14.49
C LYS A 1007 1.22 11.49 13.95
N PHE A 1008 0.26 12.23 14.48
CA PHE A 1008 -1.13 12.17 14.00
C PHE A 1008 -1.35 13.09 12.80
N ILE A 1009 -1.55 12.50 11.62
CA ILE A 1009 -1.83 13.27 10.39
C ILE A 1009 -3.20 13.94 10.51
N LEU A 1010 -3.24 15.26 10.32
CA LEU A 1010 -4.45 16.07 10.29
C LEU A 1010 -4.97 16.18 8.87
N MET A 1011 -6.27 16.00 8.69
CA MET A 1011 -6.94 16.25 7.41
C MET A 1011 -8.03 17.31 7.57
N TYR A 1012 -9.11 16.94 8.25
CA TYR A 1012 -10.27 17.79 8.44
C TYR A 1012 -11.10 17.36 9.64
N PRO A 1013 -11.87 18.29 10.25
CA PRO A 1013 -12.72 18.06 11.42
C PRO A 1013 -13.56 16.78 11.48
N GLY A 1014 -14.02 16.23 10.35
CA GLY A 1014 -14.81 15.00 10.37
C GLY A 1014 -14.00 13.74 10.63
N LEU A 1015 -12.76 13.68 10.11
CA LEU A 1015 -11.88 12.51 10.30
C LEU A 1015 -10.95 12.65 11.50
N ASP A 1016 -10.59 13.88 11.89
CA ASP A 1016 -9.69 14.17 13.02
C ASP A 1016 -10.38 14.00 14.40
N ARG A 1017 -11.71 13.85 14.43
CA ARG A 1017 -12.48 13.57 15.65
C ARG A 1017 -12.58 12.07 15.92
N CYS A 1018 -11.77 11.59 16.84
CA CYS A 1018 -11.68 10.18 17.22
C CYS A 1018 -12.44 9.86 18.52
N SER A 1019 -12.84 8.60 18.75
CA SER A 1019 -13.42 8.18 20.05
C SER A 1019 -12.38 8.10 21.18
N THR A 1020 -11.10 8.18 20.82
CA THR A 1020 -9.93 7.94 21.65
C THR A 1020 -9.04 9.17 21.83
N ILE A 1021 -9.31 10.29 21.14
CA ILE A 1021 -8.55 11.54 21.31
C ILE A 1021 -9.40 12.56 22.06
N GLY A 1022 -8.85 13.06 23.17
CA GLY A 1022 -9.32 14.18 23.99
C GLY A 1022 -8.19 15.19 24.21
N PHE A 1023 -8.21 15.90 25.34
CA PHE A 1023 -7.18 16.89 25.69
C PHE A 1023 -7.27 17.35 27.15
N ARG A 1024 -6.16 17.87 27.69
CA ARG A 1024 -6.13 18.76 28.87
C ARG A 1024 -5.61 20.14 28.48
N CYS A 1025 -5.60 21.10 29.40
CA CYS A 1025 -5.12 22.47 29.11
C CYS A 1025 -4.05 22.94 30.10
N VAL A 1026 -3.26 23.92 29.67
CA VAL A 1026 -2.27 24.64 30.49
C VAL A 1026 -2.57 26.13 30.56
N LYS A 1027 -1.94 26.80 31.53
CA LYS A 1027 -2.00 28.23 31.76
C LYS A 1027 -0.64 28.75 32.22
N ASP A 1028 -0.20 29.84 31.61
CA ASP A 1028 1.11 30.44 31.83
C ASP A 1028 1.18 31.16 33.18
N MET A 1029 2.38 31.29 33.73
CA MET A 1029 2.67 32.09 34.93
C MET A 1029 3.31 33.43 34.56
N GLY A 1030 3.24 34.41 35.47
CA GLY A 1030 3.87 35.73 35.33
C GLY A 1030 4.44 36.26 36.64
#